data_AF-A0A1L7V3Q8-F1
#
_entry.id   AF-A0A1L7V3Q8-F1
#
_cell.length_a   1.000
_cell.length_b   1.000
_cell.length_c   1.000
_cell.angle_alpha   90.00
_cell.angle_beta   90.00
_cell.angle_gamma   90.00
#
_symmetry.space_group_name_H-M   'P 1'
#
loop_
_entity.id
_entity.type
_entity.pdbx_description
1 polymer ?
#
loop_
_entity_poly.entity_id
_entity_poly.type
_entity_poly.pdbx_seq_one_letter_code
_entity_poly.pdbx_strand_id
1 'polypeptide(L)'
;MGLSLTLARVCVESSDLDGALLSMAKAADYIDQLKNINNLTTEDRAQVQKIEAEYLTMRCALGRLDVAEHMYAKADVLLHDLDPISAEHLADTFHGIGGDLLSKGDNEMALKWLRRALDLINDQALERLSTEGLELRISIHHELIQAFLATGSQDGLQEAENLVSHVESEIGDKPVVLHWRLEILQRSPSEVFNADACASILRRMIRSLDLSDAGLGFLLHAISELRMRGPRLAIGLMDELLLRKLMPFRNMDWIGKAVVRRVWMGTMEADASVSVADLNQTLDQLVQEAGQCDVEASTAALSLIWKKLDTSYSKKQYKESQLWCQAALHSIFANSGEACQGKFSRRLVLCATSCSDTETAFSAFHSMPKSTQDEPLTRYLMFRVSLLNWDHDLGRQCVEFLGKFAEKAQCRDILYACIRDAQHVGDKLMTLEALKAVAGTFDDEGSLTINLPSILRCTIRLIHSLESQGGSEGDASPELAGETCRIFERACEHAKLDPRDEQGCKVFTGLWHLIRIFRACLAFVDCYPSDLPSEDDTDLRLMSVRCHFVVAAALVSQARTEDKVDEQLQQYLETRRHISEFDTLFDAHFRNDPKSQIYPDLLAKLSTLFVFDFESAVCLRSWDDLSQIIRKAQICKSEIMYKAMGDCLLRSEASGNVVYGTMRLIINEIFSLEQFDNQQLAKYMRCMFQAILPLDDNLAFQVVEQAVQIAREGSQVQRPFPAEDLDWIIATTFNHAIDILARGDENLCQQWAMKALDLTEYMDDNGDMRDMLRERVVKLGLSKGTPS
;
A
#
# COMPACT_ATOMS: atom_id res chain seq x y z
N MET A 1 81.77 -40.16 -5.83
CA MET A 1 81.27 -38.98 -6.54
C MET A 1 79.77 -39.02 -6.81
N GLY A 2 79.23 -40.05 -7.51
CA GLY A 2 77.79 -40.17 -7.76
C GLY A 2 76.90 -39.99 -6.51
N LEU A 3 77.25 -40.64 -5.39
CA LEU A 3 76.57 -40.44 -4.10
C LEU A 3 76.57 -38.97 -3.59
N SER A 4 77.63 -38.21 -3.85
CA SER A 4 77.72 -36.79 -3.45
C SER A 4 76.79 -35.92 -4.28
N LEU A 5 76.63 -36.23 -5.57
CA LEU A 5 75.72 -35.54 -6.48
C LEU A 5 74.26 -35.92 -6.20
N THR A 6 73.98 -37.19 -5.94
CA THR A 6 72.64 -37.65 -5.50
C THR A 6 72.26 -37.01 -4.17
N LEU A 7 73.18 -36.94 -3.21
CA LEU A 7 72.93 -36.27 -1.93
C LEU A 7 72.68 -34.77 -2.12
N ALA A 8 73.48 -34.10 -2.97
CA ALA A 8 73.24 -32.70 -3.30
C ALA A 8 71.85 -32.47 -3.89
N ARG A 9 71.39 -33.36 -4.77
CA ARG A 9 70.04 -33.31 -5.37
C ARG A 9 68.93 -33.46 -4.33
N VAL A 10 69.01 -34.47 -3.46
CA VAL A 10 68.05 -34.68 -2.38
C VAL A 10 68.02 -33.48 -1.42
N CYS A 11 69.17 -32.87 -1.14
CA CYS A 11 69.24 -31.64 -0.35
C CYS A 11 68.57 -30.45 -1.05
N VAL A 12 68.69 -30.33 -2.39
CA VAL A 12 67.97 -29.30 -3.17
C VAL A 12 66.46 -29.54 -3.11
N GLU A 13 66.01 -30.77 -3.33
CA GLU A 13 64.58 -31.14 -3.26
C GLU A 13 63.97 -30.90 -1.88
N SER A 14 64.76 -31.07 -0.81
CA SER A 14 64.34 -30.83 0.58
C SER A 14 64.58 -29.39 1.08
N SER A 15 65.01 -28.48 0.19
CA SER A 15 65.34 -27.08 0.51
C SER A 15 66.48 -26.89 1.55
N ASP A 16 67.34 -27.89 1.74
CA ASP A 16 68.54 -27.81 2.59
C ASP A 16 69.74 -27.31 1.77
N LEU A 17 69.82 -25.98 1.63
CA LEU A 17 70.87 -25.32 0.85
C LEU A 17 72.28 -25.51 1.43
N ASP A 18 72.40 -25.57 2.76
CA ASP A 18 73.69 -25.74 3.44
C ASP A 18 74.23 -27.17 3.23
N GLY A 19 73.36 -28.18 3.33
CA GLY A 19 73.68 -29.58 3.01
C GLY A 19 74.04 -29.78 1.53
N ALA A 20 73.36 -29.09 0.62
CA ALA A 20 73.65 -29.13 -0.81
C ALA A 20 75.02 -28.51 -1.12
N LEU A 21 75.35 -27.33 -0.57
CA LEU A 21 76.64 -26.68 -0.76
C LEU A 21 77.82 -27.50 -0.20
N LEU A 22 77.65 -28.13 0.96
CA LEU A 22 78.67 -29.00 1.55
C LEU A 22 78.93 -30.24 0.68
N SER A 23 77.87 -30.84 0.15
CA SER A 23 77.95 -32.00 -0.76
C SER A 23 78.60 -31.62 -2.09
N MET A 24 78.37 -30.40 -2.56
CA MET A 24 79.01 -29.86 -3.77
C MET A 24 80.48 -29.50 -3.58
N ALA A 25 80.89 -29.01 -2.40
CA ALA A 25 82.30 -28.78 -2.11
C ALA A 25 83.10 -30.10 -2.18
N LYS A 26 82.58 -31.18 -1.59
CA LYS A 26 83.20 -32.51 -1.69
C LYS A 26 83.19 -33.05 -3.12
N ALA A 27 82.13 -32.80 -3.89
CA ALA A 27 82.07 -33.21 -5.30
C ALA A 27 83.15 -32.49 -6.15
N ALA A 28 83.45 -31.22 -5.85
CA ALA A 28 84.52 -30.46 -6.51
C ALA A 28 85.89 -31.11 -6.29
N ASP A 29 86.22 -31.46 -5.05
CA ASP A 29 87.48 -32.14 -4.71
C ASP A 29 87.63 -33.47 -5.44
N TYR A 30 86.53 -34.23 -5.62
CA TYR A 30 86.53 -35.48 -6.37
C TYR A 30 86.72 -35.28 -7.88
N ILE A 31 86.21 -34.19 -8.48
CA ILE A 31 86.43 -33.88 -9.90
C ILE A 31 87.90 -33.56 -10.16
N ASP A 32 88.50 -32.74 -9.30
CA ASP A 32 89.91 -32.37 -9.44
C ASP A 32 90.81 -33.61 -9.32
N GLN A 33 90.43 -34.58 -8.49
CA GLN A 33 91.11 -35.88 -8.41
C GLN A 33 90.91 -36.72 -9.68
N LEU A 34 89.70 -36.78 -10.22
CA LEU A 34 89.39 -37.56 -11.44
C LEU A 34 90.07 -37.00 -12.69
N LYS A 35 90.19 -35.67 -12.82
CA LYS A 35 90.89 -35.00 -13.94
C LYS A 35 92.39 -35.27 -13.97
N ASN A 36 92.99 -35.62 -12.83
CA ASN A 36 94.42 -35.89 -12.71
C ASN A 36 94.81 -37.36 -13.03
N ILE A 37 93.85 -38.20 -13.44
CA ILE A 37 94.09 -39.61 -13.79
C ILE A 37 94.46 -39.73 -15.28
N ASN A 38 95.73 -40.06 -15.56
CA ASN A 38 96.29 -40.07 -16.93
C ASN A 38 95.99 -41.34 -17.77
N ASN A 39 95.34 -42.37 -17.21
CA ASN A 39 95.12 -43.68 -17.86
C ASN A 39 93.64 -44.12 -17.84
N LEU A 40 92.73 -43.29 -18.39
CA LEU A 40 91.31 -43.62 -18.48
C LEU A 40 90.98 -44.33 -19.79
N THR A 41 90.15 -45.37 -19.73
CA THR A 41 89.56 -45.95 -20.95
C THR A 41 88.60 -44.97 -21.61
N THR A 42 88.18 -45.24 -22.85
CA THR A 42 87.18 -44.40 -23.55
C THR A 42 85.85 -44.37 -22.80
N GLU A 43 85.45 -45.48 -22.17
CA GLU A 43 84.24 -45.56 -21.34
C GLU A 43 84.40 -44.77 -20.03
N ASP A 44 85.56 -44.89 -19.36
CA ASP A 44 85.82 -44.12 -18.14
C ASP A 44 85.86 -42.61 -18.40
N ARG A 45 86.39 -42.19 -19.56
CA ARG A 45 86.43 -40.78 -19.96
C ARG A 45 85.02 -40.22 -20.18
N ALA A 46 84.15 -40.96 -20.85
CA ALA A 46 82.74 -40.59 -21.05
C ALA A 46 82.01 -40.49 -19.70
N GLN A 47 82.26 -41.43 -18.78
CA GLN A 47 81.68 -41.40 -17.44
C GLN A 47 82.18 -40.21 -16.60
N VAL A 48 83.45 -39.83 -16.71
CA VAL A 48 84.00 -38.64 -16.05
C VAL A 48 83.39 -37.35 -16.62
N GLN A 49 83.24 -37.26 -17.95
CA GLN A 49 82.60 -36.11 -18.61
C GLN A 49 81.13 -35.96 -18.19
N LYS A 50 80.38 -37.06 -18.12
CA LYS A 50 79.01 -37.08 -17.61
C LYS A 50 78.92 -36.56 -16.19
N ILE A 51 79.75 -37.10 -15.31
CA ILE A 51 79.77 -36.73 -13.89
C ILE A 51 80.22 -35.26 -13.71
N GLU A 52 81.11 -34.76 -14.57
CA GLU A 52 81.50 -33.35 -14.61
C GLU A 52 80.35 -32.45 -15.09
N ALA A 53 79.61 -32.85 -16.11
CA ALA A 53 78.41 -32.14 -16.57
C ALA A 53 77.34 -32.08 -15.47
N GLU A 54 77.07 -33.21 -14.79
CA GLU A 54 76.14 -33.25 -13.66
C GLU A 54 76.53 -32.32 -12.52
N TYR A 55 77.82 -32.28 -12.16
CA TYR A 55 78.32 -31.35 -11.16
C TYR A 55 78.16 -29.88 -11.58
N LEU A 56 78.58 -29.54 -12.80
CA LEU A 56 78.51 -28.15 -13.28
C LEU A 56 77.07 -27.66 -13.33
N THR A 57 76.14 -28.51 -13.77
CA THR A 57 74.71 -28.21 -13.82
C THR A 57 74.08 -28.10 -12.43
N MET A 58 74.39 -29.00 -11.48
CA MET A 58 73.94 -28.86 -10.09
C MET A 58 74.44 -27.56 -9.45
N ARG A 59 75.63 -27.10 -9.86
CA ARG A 59 76.19 -25.82 -9.42
C ARG A 59 75.51 -24.62 -10.07
N CYS A 60 74.92 -24.77 -11.25
CA CYS A 60 74.03 -23.77 -11.82
C CYS A 60 72.78 -23.57 -10.96
N ALA A 61 72.17 -24.66 -10.47
CA ALA A 61 70.95 -24.60 -9.65
C ALA A 61 71.17 -23.94 -8.27
N LEU A 62 72.36 -24.12 -7.67
CA LEU A 62 72.70 -23.58 -6.34
C LEU A 62 73.37 -22.19 -6.38
N GLY A 63 73.78 -21.73 -7.56
CA GLY A 63 74.53 -20.49 -7.73
C GLY A 63 73.66 -19.25 -7.85
N ARG A 64 74.24 -18.07 -7.59
CA ARG A 64 73.66 -16.80 -8.08
C ARG A 64 73.70 -16.81 -9.62
N LEU A 65 72.79 -16.06 -10.26
CA LEU A 65 72.61 -16.03 -11.73
C LEU A 65 73.92 -15.85 -12.54
N ASP A 66 74.83 -15.02 -12.06
CA ASP A 66 76.16 -14.78 -12.64
C ASP A 66 77.07 -16.02 -12.57
N VAL A 67 77.04 -16.73 -11.42
CA VAL A 67 77.74 -17.99 -11.23
C VAL A 67 77.13 -19.09 -12.10
N ALA A 68 75.80 -19.14 -12.19
CA ALA A 68 75.08 -20.13 -12.99
C ALA A 68 75.42 -20.02 -14.48
N GLU A 69 75.43 -18.80 -15.04
CA GLU A 69 75.83 -18.56 -16.44
C GLU A 69 77.28 -18.99 -16.72
N HIS A 70 78.21 -18.64 -15.83
CA HIS A 70 79.61 -19.02 -16.00
C HIS A 70 79.82 -20.54 -15.86
N MET A 71 79.05 -21.23 -15.01
CA MET A 71 79.11 -22.69 -14.89
C MET A 71 78.48 -23.38 -16.10
N TYR A 72 77.38 -22.84 -16.64
CA TYR A 72 76.78 -23.34 -17.88
C TYR A 72 77.75 -23.23 -19.07
N ALA A 73 78.45 -22.10 -19.23
CA ALA A 73 79.43 -21.93 -20.30
C ALA A 73 80.57 -22.97 -20.27
N LYS A 74 80.87 -23.54 -19.10
CA LYS A 74 81.81 -24.67 -18.95
C LYS A 74 81.18 -26.02 -19.23
N ALA A 75 79.89 -26.16 -18.90
CA ALA A 75 79.13 -27.38 -19.11
C ALA A 75 78.76 -27.59 -20.59
N ASP A 76 78.52 -26.52 -21.35
CA ASP A 76 78.00 -26.51 -22.73
C ASP A 76 78.71 -27.52 -23.65
N VAL A 77 80.05 -27.54 -23.61
CA VAL A 77 80.88 -28.46 -24.42
C VAL A 77 80.67 -29.94 -24.04
N LEU A 78 80.27 -30.21 -22.80
CA LEU A 78 80.05 -31.56 -22.25
C LEU A 78 78.61 -32.05 -22.42
N LEU A 79 77.67 -31.18 -22.80
CA LEU A 79 76.24 -31.50 -22.87
C LEU A 79 75.85 -32.27 -24.15
N HIS A 80 76.64 -32.20 -25.22
CA HIS A 80 76.28 -32.79 -26.53
C HIS A 80 76.37 -34.33 -26.62
N ASP A 81 77.13 -34.99 -25.74
CA ASP A 81 77.41 -36.45 -25.80
C ASP A 81 76.74 -37.24 -24.65
N LEU A 82 75.65 -36.72 -24.07
CA LEU A 82 74.99 -37.32 -22.91
C LEU A 82 74.06 -38.48 -23.26
N ASP A 83 73.98 -39.47 -22.36
CA ASP A 83 72.93 -40.49 -22.40
C ASP A 83 71.54 -39.91 -22.01
N PRO A 84 70.43 -40.50 -22.50
CA PRO A 84 69.08 -39.97 -22.31
C PRO A 84 68.71 -39.69 -20.85
N ILE A 85 69.07 -40.59 -19.92
CA ILE A 85 68.74 -40.46 -18.49
C ILE A 85 69.45 -39.24 -17.88
N SER A 86 70.69 -39.00 -18.30
CA SER A 86 71.46 -37.85 -17.82
C SER A 86 70.96 -36.54 -18.42
N ALA A 87 70.60 -36.56 -19.71
CA ALA A 87 69.98 -35.42 -20.36
C ALA A 87 68.64 -35.04 -19.69
N GLU A 88 67.80 -36.02 -19.35
CA GLU A 88 66.55 -35.80 -18.59
C GLU A 88 66.82 -35.15 -17.22
N HIS A 89 67.74 -35.71 -16.44
CA HIS A 89 68.06 -35.15 -15.12
C HIS A 89 68.61 -33.71 -15.19
N LEU A 90 69.45 -33.42 -16.18
CA LEU A 90 70.03 -32.09 -16.32
C LEU A 90 68.99 -31.10 -16.86
N ALA A 91 68.12 -31.54 -17.76
CA ALA A 91 67.01 -30.72 -18.22
C ALA A 91 66.02 -30.42 -17.08
N ASP A 92 65.77 -31.35 -16.17
CA ASP A 92 64.94 -31.12 -14.98
C ASP A 92 65.55 -30.05 -14.07
N THR A 93 66.86 -30.09 -13.84
CA THR A 93 67.52 -29.02 -13.08
C THR A 93 67.48 -27.66 -13.77
N PHE A 94 67.61 -27.59 -15.10
CA PHE A 94 67.47 -26.34 -15.84
C PHE A 94 66.03 -25.84 -15.88
N HIS A 95 65.06 -26.75 -15.96
CA HIS A 95 63.63 -26.47 -15.83
C HIS A 95 63.33 -25.86 -14.46
N GLY A 96 63.85 -26.45 -13.37
CA GLY A 96 63.72 -25.90 -12.02
C GLY A 96 64.29 -24.48 -11.87
N ILE A 97 65.47 -24.20 -12.46
CA ILE A 97 66.04 -22.84 -12.50
C ILE A 97 65.11 -21.88 -13.28
N GLY A 98 64.60 -22.33 -14.42
CA GLY A 98 63.66 -21.58 -15.25
C GLY A 98 62.38 -21.21 -14.51
N GLY A 99 61.74 -22.19 -13.87
CA GLY A 99 60.53 -22.00 -13.08
C GLY A 99 60.75 -21.08 -11.87
N ASP A 100 61.88 -21.22 -11.18
CA ASP A 100 62.28 -20.32 -10.10
C ASP A 100 62.42 -18.86 -10.57
N LEU A 101 62.98 -18.64 -11.75
CA LEU A 101 63.13 -17.30 -12.33
C LEU A 101 61.81 -16.74 -12.82
N LEU A 102 60.95 -17.58 -13.39
CA LEU A 102 59.60 -17.22 -13.81
C LEU A 102 58.77 -16.77 -12.60
N SER A 103 58.85 -17.49 -11.47
CA SER A 103 58.17 -17.11 -10.22
C SER A 103 58.66 -15.78 -9.64
N LYS A 104 59.94 -15.43 -9.89
CA LYS A 104 60.56 -14.16 -9.48
C LYS A 104 60.28 -13.01 -10.47
N GLY A 105 59.64 -13.29 -11.60
CA GLY A 105 59.29 -12.32 -12.63
C GLY A 105 60.42 -11.93 -13.60
N ASP A 106 61.55 -12.64 -13.58
CA ASP A 106 62.66 -12.44 -14.54
C ASP A 106 62.41 -13.29 -15.80
N ASN A 107 61.46 -12.82 -16.63
CA ASN A 107 60.99 -13.57 -17.80
C ASN A 107 62.08 -13.80 -18.85
N GLU A 108 63.01 -12.86 -19.04
CA GLU A 108 64.08 -12.99 -20.05
C GLU A 108 65.07 -14.10 -19.66
N MET A 109 65.49 -14.14 -18.40
CA MET A 109 66.37 -15.21 -17.93
C MET A 109 65.63 -16.54 -17.83
N ALA A 110 64.36 -16.55 -17.42
CA ALA A 110 63.54 -17.75 -17.43
C ALA A 110 63.47 -18.36 -18.83
N LEU A 111 63.17 -17.57 -19.87
CA LEU A 111 63.16 -18.02 -21.26
C LEU A 111 64.49 -18.63 -21.69
N LYS A 112 65.62 -18.03 -21.29
CA LYS A 112 66.95 -18.53 -21.64
C LYS A 112 67.22 -19.91 -21.02
N TRP A 113 66.93 -20.09 -19.73
CA TRP A 113 67.16 -21.37 -19.04
C TRP A 113 66.18 -22.46 -19.48
N LEU A 114 64.92 -22.10 -19.72
CA LEU A 114 63.93 -23.04 -20.24
C LEU A 114 64.22 -23.50 -21.68
N ARG A 115 64.74 -22.61 -22.55
CA ARG A 115 65.21 -23.00 -23.90
C ARG A 115 66.36 -23.99 -23.82
N ARG A 116 67.34 -23.76 -22.93
CA ARG A 116 68.45 -24.70 -22.69
C ARG A 116 67.96 -26.07 -22.22
N ALA A 117 66.95 -26.10 -21.34
CA ALA A 117 66.31 -27.35 -20.91
C ALA A 117 65.62 -28.05 -22.09
N LEU A 118 64.91 -27.30 -22.91
CA LEU A 118 64.20 -27.83 -24.08
C LEU A 118 65.16 -28.40 -25.14
N ASP A 119 66.22 -27.67 -25.48
CA ASP A 119 67.24 -28.09 -26.45
C ASP A 119 67.89 -29.40 -26.01
N LEU A 120 68.23 -29.51 -24.72
CA LEU A 120 68.85 -30.71 -24.15
C LEU A 120 67.96 -31.96 -24.23
N ILE A 121 66.64 -31.80 -24.04
CA ILE A 121 65.68 -32.91 -24.18
C ILE A 121 65.44 -33.24 -25.66
N ASN A 122 65.31 -32.23 -26.52
CA ASN A 122 65.02 -32.43 -27.94
C ASN A 122 66.22 -32.98 -28.73
N ASP A 123 67.45 -32.79 -28.25
CA ASP A 123 68.66 -33.43 -28.81
C ASP A 123 68.63 -34.96 -28.66
N GLN A 124 67.84 -35.48 -27.73
CA GLN A 124 67.61 -36.91 -27.55
C GLN A 124 66.46 -37.41 -28.42
N ALA A 125 66.57 -38.64 -28.93
CA ALA A 125 65.47 -39.26 -29.66
C ALA A 125 64.27 -39.51 -28.73
N LEU A 126 63.08 -39.00 -29.09
CA LEU A 126 61.86 -39.08 -28.27
C LEU A 126 61.49 -40.51 -27.83
N GLU A 127 61.81 -41.53 -28.64
CA GLU A 127 61.57 -42.94 -28.32
C GLU A 127 62.47 -43.49 -27.19
N ARG A 128 63.58 -42.80 -26.91
CA ARG A 128 64.56 -43.18 -25.89
C ARG A 128 64.35 -42.46 -24.56
N LEU A 129 63.45 -41.48 -24.53
CA LEU A 129 63.09 -40.78 -23.30
C LEU A 129 62.21 -41.68 -22.43
N SER A 130 62.37 -41.54 -21.11
CA SER A 130 61.48 -42.15 -20.13
C SER A 130 60.09 -41.48 -20.16
N THR A 131 59.12 -42.09 -19.50
CA THR A 131 57.79 -41.48 -19.31
C THR A 131 57.88 -40.15 -18.58
N GLU A 132 58.77 -40.07 -17.57
CA GLU A 132 59.04 -38.85 -16.81
C GLU A 132 59.73 -37.79 -17.70
N GLY A 133 60.64 -38.21 -18.60
CA GLY A 133 61.27 -37.33 -19.58
C GLY A 133 60.27 -36.71 -20.57
N LEU A 134 59.27 -37.47 -21.01
CA LEU A 134 58.19 -36.96 -21.87
C LEU A 134 57.26 -35.99 -21.12
N GLU A 135 56.95 -36.26 -19.84
CA GLU A 135 56.18 -35.35 -18.98
C GLU A 135 56.96 -34.07 -18.66
N LEU A 136 58.26 -34.18 -18.40
CA LEU A 136 59.17 -33.06 -18.22
C LEU A 136 59.22 -32.20 -19.48
N ARG A 137 59.30 -32.81 -20.66
CA ARG A 137 59.24 -32.09 -21.95
C ARG A 137 57.96 -31.25 -22.03
N ILE A 138 56.80 -31.83 -21.74
CA ILE A 138 55.52 -31.10 -21.75
C ILE A 138 55.51 -29.96 -20.73
N SER A 139 56.08 -30.18 -19.54
CA SER A 139 56.19 -29.18 -18.47
C SER A 139 57.06 -27.99 -18.90
N ILE A 140 58.21 -28.25 -19.52
CA ILE A 140 59.09 -27.21 -20.07
C ILE A 140 58.37 -26.41 -21.17
N HIS A 141 57.63 -27.07 -22.07
CA HIS A 141 56.84 -26.36 -23.07
C HIS A 141 55.77 -25.48 -22.42
N HIS A 142 55.09 -25.97 -21.38
CA HIS A 142 54.11 -25.17 -20.64
C HIS A 142 54.74 -23.92 -20.02
N GLU A 143 55.85 -24.06 -19.29
CA GLU A 143 56.54 -22.92 -18.65
C GLU A 143 57.13 -21.95 -19.68
N LEU A 144 57.63 -22.43 -20.82
CA LEU A 144 58.06 -21.57 -21.92
C LEU A 144 56.92 -20.72 -22.47
N ILE A 145 55.75 -21.33 -22.72
CA ILE A 145 54.57 -20.61 -23.19
C ILE A 145 54.15 -19.57 -22.16
N GLN A 146 54.12 -19.93 -20.87
CA GLN A 146 53.83 -18.99 -19.79
C GLN A 146 54.81 -17.81 -19.75
N ALA A 147 56.12 -18.07 -19.89
CA ALA A 147 57.15 -17.05 -19.93
C ALA A 147 56.99 -16.11 -21.15
N PHE A 148 56.71 -16.66 -22.33
CA PHE A 148 56.41 -15.86 -23.53
C PHE A 148 55.17 -14.99 -23.34
N LEU A 149 54.09 -15.54 -22.77
CA LEU A 149 52.86 -14.79 -22.48
C LEU A 149 53.05 -13.72 -21.40
N ALA A 150 53.91 -13.96 -20.41
CA ALA A 150 54.26 -12.99 -19.36
C ALA A 150 55.08 -11.81 -19.88
N THR A 151 55.83 -12.01 -20.98
CA THR A 151 56.64 -10.97 -21.61
C THR A 151 55.77 -9.97 -22.40
N GLY A 152 54.63 -10.42 -22.93
CA GLY A 152 53.61 -9.57 -23.56
C GLY A 152 54.01 -8.93 -24.89
N SER A 153 55.14 -9.33 -25.50
CA SER A 153 55.60 -8.87 -26.80
C SER A 153 54.90 -9.61 -27.95
N GLN A 154 54.75 -8.95 -29.11
CA GLN A 154 54.21 -9.61 -30.31
C GLN A 154 55.11 -10.76 -30.79
N ASP A 155 56.43 -10.59 -30.68
CA ASP A 155 57.40 -11.63 -31.02
C ASP A 155 57.26 -12.85 -30.10
N GLY A 156 57.06 -12.63 -28.80
CA GLY A 156 56.83 -13.71 -27.83
C GLY A 156 55.53 -14.48 -28.09
N LEU A 157 54.44 -13.80 -28.49
CA LEU A 157 53.20 -14.46 -28.90
C LEU A 157 53.40 -15.32 -30.15
N GLN A 158 54.13 -14.83 -31.15
CA GLN A 158 54.41 -15.58 -32.37
C GLN A 158 55.32 -16.80 -32.10
N GLU A 159 56.32 -16.65 -31.23
CA GLU A 159 57.17 -17.76 -30.82
C GLU A 159 56.39 -18.83 -30.04
N ALA A 160 55.48 -18.42 -29.15
CA ALA A 160 54.58 -19.34 -28.45
C ALA A 160 53.66 -20.09 -29.44
N GLU A 161 53.10 -19.38 -30.45
CA GLU A 161 52.26 -19.99 -31.49
C GLU A 161 53.04 -21.03 -32.32
N ASN A 162 54.29 -20.73 -32.65
CA ASN A 162 55.19 -21.65 -33.38
C ASN A 162 55.50 -22.90 -32.55
N LEU A 163 55.81 -22.72 -31.27
CA LEU A 163 56.12 -23.81 -30.34
C LEU A 163 54.91 -24.73 -30.13
N VAL A 164 53.72 -24.16 -29.94
CA VAL A 164 52.48 -24.95 -29.85
C VAL A 164 52.16 -25.65 -31.17
N SER A 165 52.37 -25.01 -32.32
CA SER A 165 52.17 -25.64 -33.64
C SER A 165 53.10 -26.83 -33.87
N HIS A 166 54.35 -26.74 -33.39
CA HIS A 166 55.30 -27.83 -33.45
C HIS A 166 54.82 -29.03 -32.60
N VAL A 167 54.45 -28.79 -31.35
CA VAL A 167 53.94 -29.85 -30.46
C VAL A 167 52.63 -30.44 -31.00
N GLU A 168 51.72 -29.62 -31.53
CA GLU A 168 50.47 -30.09 -32.15
C GLU A 168 50.73 -31.05 -33.32
N SER A 169 51.79 -30.83 -34.11
CA SER A 169 52.16 -31.74 -35.20
C SER A 169 52.63 -33.12 -34.73
N GLU A 170 53.11 -33.22 -33.49
CA GLU A 170 53.62 -34.46 -32.91
C GLU A 170 52.54 -35.23 -32.15
N ILE A 171 51.80 -34.55 -31.27
CA ILE A 171 50.85 -35.20 -30.34
C ILE A 171 49.38 -34.97 -30.70
N GLY A 172 49.08 -34.10 -31.67
CA GLY A 172 47.73 -33.78 -32.11
C GLY A 172 46.91 -33.02 -31.07
N ASP A 173 45.58 -33.21 -31.13
CA ASP A 173 44.55 -32.50 -30.35
C ASP A 173 44.46 -32.94 -28.88
N LYS A 174 45.60 -33.10 -28.20
CA LYS A 174 45.59 -33.39 -26.76
C LYS A 174 45.10 -32.17 -25.97
N PRO A 175 44.43 -32.37 -24.83
CA PRO A 175 43.88 -31.27 -24.01
C PRO A 175 44.88 -30.17 -23.66
N VAL A 176 46.13 -30.55 -23.39
CA VAL A 176 47.23 -29.63 -23.05
C VAL A 176 47.53 -28.66 -24.21
N VAL A 177 47.60 -29.17 -25.45
CA VAL A 177 47.84 -28.34 -26.65
C VAL A 177 46.67 -27.39 -26.89
N LEU A 178 45.44 -27.87 -26.75
CA LEU A 178 44.24 -27.05 -26.92
C LEU A 178 44.16 -25.96 -25.84
N HIS A 179 44.57 -26.26 -24.61
CA HIS A 179 44.64 -25.27 -23.54
C HIS A 179 45.63 -24.16 -23.87
N TRP A 180 46.85 -24.49 -24.33
CA TRP A 180 47.84 -23.49 -24.73
C TRP A 180 47.36 -22.64 -25.91
N ARG A 181 46.77 -23.25 -26.95
CA ARG A 181 46.17 -22.51 -28.07
C ARG A 181 45.10 -21.53 -27.60
N LEU A 182 44.25 -21.96 -26.67
CA LEU A 182 43.20 -21.11 -26.13
C LEU A 182 43.80 -19.93 -25.36
N GLU A 183 44.79 -20.17 -24.52
CA GLU A 183 45.42 -19.14 -23.69
C GLU A 183 46.15 -18.08 -24.54
N ILE A 184 46.92 -18.52 -25.55
CA ILE A 184 47.57 -17.61 -26.51
C ILE A 184 46.53 -16.73 -27.20
N LEU A 185 45.44 -17.31 -27.69
CA LEU A 185 44.36 -16.54 -28.31
C LEU A 185 43.67 -15.60 -27.32
N GLN A 186 43.43 -16.00 -26.08
CA GLN A 186 42.79 -15.13 -25.08
C GLN A 186 43.66 -13.92 -24.73
N ARG A 187 44.98 -14.11 -24.67
CA ARG A 187 45.98 -13.06 -24.42
C ARG A 187 46.31 -12.20 -25.65
N SER A 188 45.89 -12.61 -26.84
CA SER A 188 46.09 -11.81 -28.05
C SER A 188 45.37 -10.44 -27.97
N PRO A 189 45.95 -9.37 -28.56
CA PRO A 189 45.31 -8.06 -28.62
C PRO A 189 43.92 -8.14 -29.28
N SER A 190 42.99 -7.28 -28.85
CA SER A 190 41.61 -7.31 -29.34
C SER A 190 41.46 -7.13 -30.85
N GLU A 191 42.46 -6.52 -31.51
CA GLU A 191 42.49 -6.32 -32.98
C GLU A 191 42.77 -7.62 -33.76
N VAL A 192 43.50 -8.57 -33.15
CA VAL A 192 43.92 -9.83 -33.78
C VAL A 192 43.06 -11.01 -33.28
N PHE A 193 42.30 -10.82 -32.20
CA PHE A 193 41.47 -11.86 -31.60
C PHE A 193 40.46 -12.45 -32.59
N ASN A 194 40.60 -13.73 -32.89
CA ASN A 194 39.69 -14.47 -33.76
C ASN A 194 38.72 -15.32 -32.93
N ALA A 195 37.47 -14.85 -32.83
CA ALA A 195 36.42 -15.52 -32.09
C ALA A 195 36.06 -16.90 -32.67
N ASP A 196 36.11 -17.08 -33.99
CA ASP A 196 35.85 -18.37 -34.65
C ASP A 196 36.94 -19.40 -34.36
N ALA A 197 38.21 -18.97 -34.33
CA ALA A 197 39.33 -19.83 -33.95
C ALA A 197 39.21 -20.30 -32.49
N CYS A 198 38.90 -19.37 -31.57
CA CYS A 198 38.66 -19.69 -30.16
C CYS A 198 37.47 -20.66 -30.02
N ALA A 199 36.37 -20.43 -30.75
CA ALA A 199 35.23 -21.32 -30.74
C ALA A 199 35.55 -22.72 -31.28
N SER A 200 36.38 -22.82 -32.31
CA SER A 200 36.86 -24.09 -32.86
C SER A 200 37.68 -24.90 -31.85
N ILE A 201 38.58 -24.24 -31.12
CA ILE A 201 39.38 -24.87 -30.05
C ILE A 201 38.48 -25.36 -28.93
N LEU A 202 37.57 -24.51 -28.43
CA LEU A 202 36.62 -24.92 -27.39
C LEU A 202 35.73 -26.08 -27.85
N ARG A 203 35.31 -26.12 -29.11
CA ARG A 203 34.58 -27.26 -29.68
C ARG A 203 35.40 -28.55 -29.70
N ARG A 204 36.69 -28.48 -30.04
CA ARG A 204 37.62 -29.62 -29.96
C ARG A 204 37.80 -30.07 -28.51
N MET A 205 37.95 -29.14 -27.57
CA MET A 205 38.03 -29.40 -26.13
C MET A 205 36.75 -30.05 -25.57
N ILE A 206 35.57 -29.61 -26.00
CA ILE A 206 34.30 -30.25 -25.67
C ILE A 206 34.30 -31.72 -26.14
N ARG A 207 34.94 -32.07 -27.25
CA ARG A 207 35.00 -33.46 -27.72
C ARG A 207 36.09 -34.30 -27.03
N SER A 208 37.24 -33.72 -26.70
CA SER A 208 38.42 -34.48 -26.27
C SER A 208 38.67 -34.52 -24.76
N LEU A 209 38.21 -33.53 -23.98
CA LEU A 209 38.44 -33.51 -22.53
C LEU A 209 37.59 -34.55 -21.81
N ASP A 210 38.21 -35.31 -20.89
CA ASP A 210 37.46 -36.07 -19.89
C ASP A 210 36.75 -35.11 -18.92
N LEU A 211 35.50 -35.42 -18.59
CA LEU A 211 34.71 -34.59 -17.70
C LEU A 211 35.12 -34.82 -16.24
N SER A 212 35.62 -33.77 -15.61
CA SER A 212 35.80 -33.62 -14.17
C SER A 212 35.17 -32.30 -13.72
N ASP A 213 34.96 -32.09 -12.42
CA ASP A 213 34.44 -30.82 -11.89
C ASP A 213 35.34 -29.63 -12.30
N ALA A 214 36.67 -29.82 -12.23
CA ALA A 214 37.64 -28.81 -12.66
C ALA A 214 37.58 -28.57 -14.18
N GLY A 215 37.47 -29.65 -14.98
CA GLY A 215 37.36 -29.55 -16.43
C GLY A 215 36.08 -28.85 -16.90
N LEU A 216 34.94 -29.15 -16.25
CA LEU A 216 33.69 -28.45 -16.51
C LEU A 216 33.76 -26.99 -16.10
N GLY A 217 34.30 -26.69 -14.91
CA GLY A 217 34.51 -25.33 -14.45
C GLY A 217 35.35 -24.51 -15.43
N PHE A 218 36.44 -25.09 -15.95
CA PHE A 218 37.27 -24.49 -16.98
C PHE A 218 36.49 -24.21 -18.27
N LEU A 219 35.77 -25.19 -18.82
CA LEU A 219 34.99 -25.00 -20.05
C LEU A 219 33.91 -23.93 -19.89
N LEU A 220 33.16 -23.93 -18.78
CA LEU A 220 32.14 -22.93 -18.51
C LEU A 220 32.74 -21.52 -18.39
N HIS A 221 33.91 -21.39 -17.76
CA HIS A 221 34.61 -20.12 -17.66
C HIS A 221 35.09 -19.62 -19.03
N ALA A 222 35.77 -20.47 -19.80
CA ALA A 222 36.30 -20.10 -21.11
C ALA A 222 35.19 -19.71 -22.11
N ILE A 223 34.06 -20.42 -22.12
CA ILE A 223 32.91 -20.04 -22.96
C ILE A 223 32.29 -18.72 -22.47
N SER A 224 32.27 -18.48 -21.15
CA SER A 224 31.81 -17.20 -20.59
C SER A 224 32.72 -16.02 -20.96
N GLU A 225 34.03 -16.23 -21.08
CA GLU A 225 34.94 -15.20 -21.60
C GLU A 225 34.72 -14.94 -23.09
N LEU A 226 34.55 -15.99 -23.89
CA LEU A 226 34.24 -15.87 -25.32
C LEU A 226 32.96 -15.06 -25.54
N ARG A 227 31.96 -15.17 -24.64
CA ARG A 227 30.69 -14.44 -24.72
C ARG A 227 30.87 -12.91 -24.82
N MET A 228 31.93 -12.36 -24.22
CA MET A 228 32.20 -10.92 -24.22
C MET A 228 32.65 -10.41 -25.61
N ARG A 229 33.24 -11.29 -26.43
CA ARG A 229 33.80 -10.96 -27.75
C ARG A 229 33.00 -11.58 -28.91
N GLY A 230 32.28 -12.68 -28.66
CA GLY A 230 31.53 -13.47 -29.65
C GLY A 230 30.25 -14.10 -29.08
N PRO A 231 29.16 -13.33 -28.91
CA PRO A 231 27.90 -13.76 -28.29
C PRO A 231 27.34 -15.08 -28.83
N ARG A 232 27.13 -15.11 -30.15
CA ARG A 232 26.42 -16.19 -30.84
C ARG A 232 27.21 -17.49 -30.83
N LEU A 233 28.53 -17.39 -30.98
CA LEU A 233 29.44 -18.53 -30.92
C LEU A 233 29.46 -19.15 -29.52
N ALA A 234 29.54 -18.32 -28.47
CA ALA A 234 29.50 -18.79 -27.09
C ALA A 234 28.19 -19.51 -26.75
N ILE A 235 27.05 -18.98 -27.20
CA ILE A 235 25.73 -19.63 -27.04
C ILE A 235 25.71 -20.99 -27.74
N GLY A 236 26.09 -21.06 -29.02
CA GLY A 236 26.12 -22.32 -29.76
C GLY A 236 27.07 -23.36 -29.16
N LEU A 237 28.20 -22.94 -28.56
CA LEU A 237 29.11 -23.85 -27.85
C LEU A 237 28.55 -24.32 -26.51
N MET A 238 27.83 -23.46 -25.78
CA MET A 238 27.12 -23.88 -24.57
C MET A 238 26.06 -24.93 -24.91
N ASP A 239 25.31 -24.73 -25.99
CA ASP A 239 24.30 -25.69 -26.44
C ASP A 239 24.95 -27.00 -26.89
N GLU A 240 26.11 -26.95 -27.57
CA GLU A 240 26.89 -28.14 -27.90
C GLU A 240 27.42 -28.87 -26.65
N LEU A 241 27.92 -28.14 -25.64
CA LEU A 241 28.38 -28.71 -24.37
C LEU A 241 27.22 -29.38 -23.62
N LEU A 242 26.08 -28.69 -23.51
CA LEU A 242 24.87 -29.20 -22.86
C LEU A 242 24.35 -30.46 -23.56
N LEU A 243 24.06 -30.37 -24.85
CA LEU A 243 23.35 -31.40 -25.61
C LEU A 243 24.23 -32.57 -26.03
N ARG A 244 25.49 -32.33 -26.44
CA ARG A 244 26.36 -33.41 -26.95
C ARG A 244 27.21 -34.05 -25.86
N LYS A 245 27.69 -33.24 -24.91
CA LYS A 245 28.67 -33.72 -23.92
C LYS A 245 28.05 -34.03 -22.57
N LEU A 246 27.20 -33.16 -22.00
CA LEU A 246 26.68 -33.33 -20.64
C LEU A 246 25.45 -34.23 -20.57
N MET A 247 24.55 -34.18 -21.56
CA MET A 247 23.34 -35.00 -21.59
C MET A 247 23.59 -36.52 -21.44
N PRO A 248 24.58 -37.13 -22.12
CA PRO A 248 24.83 -38.58 -21.98
C PRO A 248 25.20 -39.01 -20.56
N PHE A 249 25.84 -38.14 -19.75
CA PHE A 249 26.27 -38.48 -18.39
C PHE A 249 25.16 -38.37 -17.36
N ARG A 250 24.04 -37.68 -17.69
CA ARG A 250 22.87 -37.48 -16.82
C ARG A 250 23.19 -36.97 -15.41
N ASN A 251 24.31 -36.27 -15.24
CA ASN A 251 24.67 -35.64 -13.98
C ASN A 251 23.96 -34.28 -13.88
N MET A 252 22.91 -34.22 -13.06
CA MET A 252 22.04 -33.05 -12.94
C MET A 252 22.75 -31.83 -12.35
N ASP A 253 23.76 -32.00 -11.50
CA ASP A 253 24.55 -30.87 -10.98
C ASP A 253 25.35 -30.19 -12.11
N TRP A 254 25.96 -30.98 -12.99
CA TRP A 254 26.71 -30.47 -14.13
C TRP A 254 25.79 -29.82 -15.17
N ILE A 255 24.66 -30.45 -15.45
CA ILE A 255 23.63 -29.90 -16.34
C ILE A 255 23.09 -28.60 -15.75
N GLY A 256 22.79 -28.56 -14.45
CA GLY A 256 22.32 -27.38 -13.73
C GLY A 256 23.29 -26.20 -13.84
N LYS A 257 24.58 -26.42 -13.55
CA LYS A 257 25.64 -25.40 -13.71
C LYS A 257 25.71 -24.85 -15.14
N ALA A 258 25.61 -25.72 -16.14
CA ALA A 258 25.64 -25.31 -17.55
C ALA A 258 24.35 -24.58 -17.99
N VAL A 259 23.18 -25.00 -17.50
CA VAL A 259 21.89 -24.32 -17.73
C VAL A 259 21.90 -22.91 -17.14
N VAL A 260 22.39 -22.75 -15.90
CA VAL A 260 22.52 -21.42 -15.27
C VAL A 260 23.42 -20.50 -16.11
N ARG A 261 24.54 -21.01 -16.63
CA ARG A 261 25.42 -20.26 -17.52
C ARG A 261 24.74 -19.90 -18.84
N ARG A 262 23.98 -20.83 -19.44
CA ARG A 262 23.24 -20.58 -20.69
C ARG A 262 22.13 -19.55 -20.51
N VAL A 263 21.40 -19.60 -19.41
CA VAL A 263 20.39 -18.58 -19.03
C VAL A 263 21.05 -17.22 -18.83
N TRP A 264 22.17 -17.16 -18.10
CA TRP A 264 22.95 -15.93 -17.95
C TRP A 264 23.33 -15.33 -19.31
N MET A 265 23.86 -16.13 -20.23
CA MET A 265 24.25 -15.66 -21.58
C MET A 265 23.07 -15.10 -22.38
N GLY A 266 21.88 -15.72 -22.25
CA GLY A 266 20.66 -15.26 -22.90
C GLY A 266 20.12 -13.95 -22.32
N THR A 267 20.16 -13.79 -20.99
CA THR A 267 19.70 -12.52 -20.37
C THR A 267 20.52 -11.29 -20.80
N MET A 268 21.75 -11.50 -21.27
CA MET A 268 22.64 -10.46 -21.77
C MET A 268 22.49 -10.16 -23.27
N GLU A 269 21.64 -10.90 -24.01
CA GLU A 269 21.39 -10.58 -25.41
C GLU A 269 20.51 -9.33 -25.59
N ALA A 270 20.74 -8.63 -26.70
CA ALA A 270 19.99 -7.44 -27.07
C ALA A 270 18.60 -7.78 -27.62
N ASP A 271 18.48 -8.90 -28.35
CA ASP A 271 17.21 -9.39 -28.87
C ASP A 271 16.71 -10.55 -28.01
N ALA A 272 15.76 -10.24 -27.13
CA ALA A 272 15.16 -11.24 -26.25
C ALA A 272 14.29 -12.26 -26.99
N SER A 273 13.76 -11.93 -28.18
CA SER A 273 12.85 -12.83 -28.90
C SER A 273 13.57 -14.05 -29.45
N VAL A 274 14.70 -13.83 -30.13
CA VAL A 274 15.56 -14.90 -30.62
C VAL A 274 16.19 -15.65 -29.45
N SER A 275 16.71 -14.93 -28.47
CA SER A 275 17.40 -15.52 -27.32
C SER A 275 16.52 -16.50 -26.52
N VAL A 276 15.28 -16.10 -26.24
CA VAL A 276 14.33 -16.92 -25.49
C VAL A 276 13.85 -18.11 -26.32
N ALA A 277 13.63 -17.94 -27.63
CA ALA A 277 13.26 -19.04 -28.51
C ALA A 277 14.35 -20.12 -28.55
N ASP A 278 15.61 -19.72 -28.76
CA ASP A 278 16.76 -20.63 -28.79
C ASP A 278 16.99 -21.30 -27.44
N LEU A 279 16.81 -20.55 -26.34
CA LEU A 279 16.87 -21.09 -24.98
C LEU A 279 15.78 -22.15 -24.78
N ASN A 280 14.51 -21.85 -25.07
CA ASN A 280 13.40 -22.78 -24.88
C ASN A 280 13.59 -24.05 -25.71
N GLN A 281 14.03 -23.94 -26.97
CA GLN A 281 14.34 -25.11 -27.80
C GLN A 281 15.39 -26.02 -27.14
N THR A 282 16.41 -25.43 -26.51
CA THR A 282 17.46 -26.18 -25.81
C THR A 282 16.92 -26.81 -24.53
N LEU A 283 16.13 -26.07 -23.74
CA LEU A 283 15.51 -26.57 -22.52
C LEU A 283 14.51 -27.70 -22.80
N ASP A 284 13.74 -27.62 -23.89
CA ASP A 284 12.81 -28.67 -24.33
C ASP A 284 13.54 -30.00 -24.59
N GLN A 285 14.68 -29.94 -25.28
CA GLN A 285 15.51 -31.13 -25.55
C GLN A 285 16.09 -31.71 -24.25
N LEU A 286 16.55 -30.85 -23.33
CA LEU A 286 17.06 -31.28 -22.02
C LEU A 286 15.98 -31.98 -21.18
N VAL A 287 14.75 -31.44 -21.16
CA VAL A 287 13.66 -32.04 -20.38
C VAL A 287 13.27 -33.42 -20.91
N GLN A 288 13.26 -33.60 -22.24
CA GLN A 288 12.90 -34.88 -22.85
C GLN A 288 13.87 -36.00 -22.49
N GLU A 289 15.17 -35.71 -22.33
CA GLU A 289 16.20 -36.73 -22.15
C GLU A 289 16.76 -36.86 -20.71
N ALA A 290 16.90 -35.75 -19.98
CA ALA A 290 17.54 -35.69 -18.67
C ALA A 290 16.54 -35.43 -17.51
N GLY A 291 15.36 -34.89 -17.79
CA GLY A 291 14.35 -34.54 -16.78
C GLY A 291 14.52 -33.13 -16.21
N GLN A 292 14.13 -32.94 -14.95
CA GLN A 292 14.11 -31.63 -14.29
C GLN A 292 15.43 -31.30 -13.62
N CYS A 293 15.83 -30.02 -13.62
CA CYS A 293 17.03 -29.56 -12.93
C CYS A 293 16.90 -29.70 -11.40
N ASP A 294 18.06 -29.69 -10.75
CA ASP A 294 18.19 -29.55 -9.30
C ASP A 294 17.62 -28.20 -8.82
N VAL A 295 17.26 -28.16 -7.54
CA VAL A 295 16.61 -26.98 -6.94
C VAL A 295 17.57 -25.78 -6.91
N GLU A 296 18.85 -26.00 -6.65
CA GLU A 296 19.86 -24.93 -6.58
C GLU A 296 20.09 -24.28 -7.94
N ALA A 297 20.30 -25.06 -9.00
CA ALA A 297 20.43 -24.49 -10.34
C ALA A 297 19.12 -23.83 -10.82
N SER A 298 17.97 -24.42 -10.51
CA SER A 298 16.67 -23.83 -10.86
C SER A 298 16.48 -22.46 -10.21
N THR A 299 16.77 -22.35 -8.90
CA THR A 299 16.66 -21.07 -8.18
C THR A 299 17.66 -20.03 -8.68
N ALA A 300 18.91 -20.43 -8.97
CA ALA A 300 19.92 -19.54 -9.54
C ALA A 300 19.51 -19.03 -10.93
N ALA A 301 19.05 -19.91 -11.82
CA ALA A 301 18.55 -19.53 -13.15
C ALA A 301 17.36 -18.58 -13.07
N LEU A 302 16.36 -18.90 -12.24
CA LEU A 302 15.18 -18.05 -12.03
C LEU A 302 15.55 -16.69 -11.44
N SER A 303 16.55 -16.61 -10.55
CA SER A 303 17.00 -15.32 -9.99
C SER A 303 17.60 -14.39 -11.06
N LEU A 304 18.33 -14.95 -12.04
CA LEU A 304 18.88 -14.21 -13.17
C LEU A 304 17.77 -13.71 -14.09
N ILE A 305 16.79 -14.58 -14.38
CA ILE A 305 15.62 -14.20 -15.19
C ILE A 305 14.83 -13.10 -14.47
N TRP A 306 14.61 -13.21 -13.17
CA TRP A 306 13.90 -12.20 -12.38
C TRP A 306 14.59 -10.82 -12.44
N LYS A 307 15.93 -10.79 -12.30
CA LYS A 307 16.69 -9.54 -12.43
C LYS A 307 16.55 -8.90 -13.81
N LYS A 308 16.55 -9.70 -14.87
CA LYS A 308 16.31 -9.22 -16.24
C LYS A 308 14.87 -8.71 -16.39
N LEU A 309 13.89 -9.46 -15.89
CA LEU A 309 12.47 -9.08 -15.90
C LEU A 309 12.22 -7.74 -15.21
N ASP A 310 12.78 -7.51 -14.02
CA ASP A 310 12.61 -6.25 -13.31
C ASP A 310 13.21 -5.06 -14.07
N THR A 311 14.36 -5.28 -14.74
CA THR A 311 14.98 -4.27 -15.59
C THR A 311 14.12 -3.95 -16.82
N SER A 312 13.64 -4.98 -17.53
CA SER A 312 12.82 -4.81 -18.74
C SER A 312 11.43 -4.24 -18.41
N TYR A 313 10.83 -4.64 -17.29
CA TYR A 313 9.56 -4.11 -16.82
C TYR A 313 9.67 -2.63 -16.43
N SER A 314 10.75 -2.24 -15.74
CA SER A 314 11.02 -0.83 -15.41
C SER A 314 11.19 0.04 -16.66
N LYS A 315 11.73 -0.54 -17.74
CA LYS A 315 11.84 0.10 -19.07
C LYS A 315 10.56 0.05 -19.90
N LYS A 316 9.46 -0.49 -19.37
CA LYS A 316 8.16 -0.69 -20.07
C LYS A 316 8.25 -1.61 -21.30
N GLN A 317 9.26 -2.49 -21.36
CA GLN A 317 9.41 -3.50 -22.41
C GLN A 317 8.58 -4.74 -22.04
N TYR A 318 7.26 -4.62 -22.06
CA TYR A 318 6.34 -5.65 -21.55
C TYR A 318 6.36 -6.95 -22.38
N LYS A 319 6.52 -6.86 -23.71
CA LYS A 319 6.62 -8.03 -24.60
C LYS A 319 7.87 -8.87 -24.33
N GLU A 320 9.02 -8.23 -24.13
CA GLU A 320 10.25 -8.92 -23.71
C GLU A 320 10.06 -9.59 -22.34
N SER A 321 9.41 -8.89 -21.41
CA SER A 321 9.14 -9.43 -20.08
C SER A 321 8.21 -10.65 -20.12
N GLN A 322 7.22 -10.67 -21.03
CA GLN A 322 6.32 -11.79 -21.25
C GLN A 322 7.09 -13.05 -21.70
N LEU A 323 8.02 -12.92 -22.65
CA LEU A 323 8.85 -14.03 -23.14
C LEU A 323 9.72 -14.62 -22.02
N TRP A 324 10.40 -13.77 -21.24
CA TRP A 324 11.22 -14.23 -20.12
C TRP A 324 10.41 -14.88 -19.01
N CYS A 325 9.18 -14.42 -18.75
CA CYS A 325 8.28 -15.09 -17.81
C CYS A 325 7.87 -16.48 -18.32
N GLN A 326 7.58 -16.63 -19.62
CA GLN A 326 7.29 -17.94 -20.22
C GLN A 326 8.47 -18.90 -20.10
N ALA A 327 9.70 -18.41 -20.33
CA ALA A 327 10.91 -19.21 -20.15
C ALA A 327 11.13 -19.65 -18.68
N ALA A 328 10.78 -18.81 -17.71
CA ALA A 328 10.85 -19.15 -16.28
C ALA A 328 9.82 -20.21 -15.86
N LEU A 329 8.67 -20.26 -16.53
CA LEU A 329 7.61 -21.25 -16.29
C LEU A 329 7.85 -22.58 -17.05
N HIS A 330 9.02 -22.73 -17.69
CA HIS A 330 9.38 -23.95 -18.38
C HIS A 330 9.45 -25.16 -17.42
N SER A 331 9.03 -26.34 -17.91
CA SER A 331 8.91 -27.57 -17.11
C SER A 331 10.21 -28.02 -16.43
N ILE A 332 11.36 -27.62 -16.98
CA ILE A 332 12.69 -27.88 -16.41
C ILE A 332 12.87 -27.28 -15.01
N PHE A 333 12.18 -26.17 -14.71
CA PHE A 333 12.28 -25.45 -13.44
C PHE A 333 11.14 -25.79 -12.46
N ALA A 334 10.30 -26.78 -12.76
CA ALA A 334 9.13 -27.11 -11.94
C ALA A 334 9.47 -27.46 -10.47
N ASN A 335 10.70 -27.92 -10.20
CA ASN A 335 11.19 -28.26 -8.85
C ASN A 335 11.43 -27.06 -7.92
N SER A 336 11.35 -25.83 -8.43
CA SER A 336 11.59 -24.59 -7.65
C SER A 336 10.45 -24.19 -6.69
N GLY A 337 9.38 -24.98 -6.63
CA GLY A 337 8.26 -24.81 -5.70
C GLY A 337 7.13 -23.90 -6.20
N GLU A 338 5.91 -24.17 -5.74
CA GLU A 338 4.67 -23.50 -6.20
C GLU A 338 4.69 -21.99 -5.98
N ALA A 339 5.29 -21.52 -4.87
CA ALA A 339 5.35 -20.09 -4.55
C ALA A 339 6.25 -19.29 -5.53
N CYS A 340 7.32 -19.91 -6.03
CA CYS A 340 8.20 -19.28 -7.02
C CYS A 340 7.49 -19.19 -8.37
N GLN A 341 6.91 -20.30 -8.82
CA GLN A 341 6.10 -20.38 -10.03
C GLN A 341 4.95 -19.36 -10.00
N GLY A 342 4.23 -19.26 -8.87
CA GLY A 342 3.17 -18.28 -8.70
C GLY A 342 3.61 -16.82 -8.83
N LYS A 343 4.85 -16.47 -8.44
CA LYS A 343 5.38 -15.11 -8.66
C LYS A 343 5.60 -14.82 -10.15
N PHE A 344 6.19 -15.75 -10.90
CA PHE A 344 6.39 -15.59 -12.34
C PHE A 344 5.06 -15.59 -13.10
N SER A 345 4.11 -16.46 -12.74
CA SER A 345 2.79 -16.48 -13.38
C SER A 345 2.01 -15.19 -13.13
N ARG A 346 2.03 -14.62 -11.91
CA ARG A 346 1.44 -13.29 -11.64
C ARG A 346 2.13 -12.18 -12.43
N ARG A 347 3.46 -12.23 -12.57
CA ARG A 347 4.23 -11.28 -13.38
C ARG A 347 3.88 -11.39 -14.86
N LEU A 348 3.66 -12.61 -15.36
CA LEU A 348 3.21 -12.88 -16.72
C LEU A 348 1.82 -12.26 -16.97
N VAL A 349 0.85 -12.49 -16.08
CA VAL A 349 -0.49 -11.88 -16.16
C VAL A 349 -0.39 -10.35 -16.19
N LEU A 350 0.45 -9.75 -15.34
CA LEU A 350 0.67 -8.29 -15.34
C LEU A 350 1.25 -7.76 -16.67
N CYS A 351 2.22 -8.46 -17.25
CA CYS A 351 2.80 -8.06 -18.53
C CYS A 351 1.78 -8.21 -19.66
N ALA A 352 1.04 -9.33 -19.69
CA ALA A 352 -0.01 -9.60 -20.68
C ALA A 352 -1.14 -8.56 -20.62
N THR A 353 -1.59 -8.20 -19.41
CA THR A 353 -2.56 -7.11 -19.15
C THR A 353 -2.06 -5.78 -19.72
N SER A 354 -0.77 -5.47 -19.56
CA SER A 354 -0.16 -4.22 -20.06
C SER A 354 0.02 -4.22 -21.58
N CYS A 355 0.11 -5.40 -22.20
CA CYS A 355 0.15 -5.60 -23.64
C CYS A 355 -1.26 -5.72 -24.28
N SER A 356 -2.33 -5.69 -23.49
CA SER A 356 -3.71 -5.99 -23.92
C SER A 356 -3.88 -7.38 -24.55
N ASP A 357 -3.04 -8.34 -24.15
CA ASP A 357 -3.11 -9.74 -24.56
C ASP A 357 -3.80 -10.56 -23.48
N THR A 358 -5.11 -10.75 -23.63
CA THR A 358 -5.92 -11.43 -22.61
C THR A 358 -5.85 -12.94 -22.70
N GLU A 359 -5.63 -13.51 -23.89
CA GLU A 359 -5.46 -14.95 -24.09
C GLU A 359 -4.23 -15.49 -23.33
N THR A 360 -3.09 -14.79 -23.41
CA THR A 360 -1.91 -15.18 -22.63
C THR A 360 -2.14 -15.03 -21.13
N ALA A 361 -2.88 -14.01 -20.69
CA ALA A 361 -3.22 -13.83 -19.28
C ALA A 361 -4.09 -14.99 -18.75
N PHE A 362 -5.08 -15.44 -19.52
CA PHE A 362 -5.92 -16.57 -19.16
C PHE A 362 -5.15 -17.88 -19.13
N SER A 363 -4.34 -18.18 -20.16
CA SER A 363 -3.55 -19.42 -20.17
C SER A 363 -2.57 -19.47 -18.99
N ALA A 364 -1.95 -18.35 -18.64
CA ALA A 364 -1.08 -18.22 -17.47
C ALA A 364 -1.81 -18.42 -16.14
N PHE A 365 -3.06 -17.99 -16.02
CA PHE A 365 -3.87 -18.20 -14.81
C PHE A 365 -4.31 -19.66 -14.67
N HIS A 366 -4.80 -20.27 -15.75
CA HIS A 366 -5.28 -21.66 -15.75
C HIS A 366 -4.15 -22.68 -15.55
N SER A 367 -2.91 -22.35 -15.91
CA SER A 367 -1.75 -23.20 -15.65
C SER A 367 -1.29 -23.17 -14.19
N MET A 368 -1.76 -22.21 -13.37
CA MET A 368 -1.40 -22.14 -11.95
C MET A 368 -2.15 -23.22 -11.14
N PRO A 369 -1.54 -23.77 -10.07
CA PRO A 369 -2.25 -24.58 -9.08
C PRO A 369 -3.40 -23.81 -8.43
N LYS A 370 -4.45 -24.52 -7.98
CA LYS A 370 -5.61 -23.90 -7.30
C LYS A 370 -5.22 -23.10 -6.06
N SER A 371 -4.23 -23.57 -5.30
CA SER A 371 -3.64 -22.86 -4.16
C SER A 371 -3.18 -21.44 -4.51
N THR A 372 -2.51 -21.28 -5.65
CA THR A 372 -2.00 -20.01 -6.16
C THR A 372 -3.10 -19.16 -6.82
N GLN A 373 -4.08 -19.79 -7.47
CA GLN A 373 -5.24 -19.09 -8.04
C GLN A 373 -6.11 -18.44 -6.96
N ASP A 374 -6.23 -19.10 -5.82
CA ASP A 374 -7.01 -18.63 -4.66
C ASP A 374 -6.24 -17.62 -3.79
N GLU A 375 -5.02 -17.21 -4.18
CA GLU A 375 -4.35 -16.08 -3.56
C GLU A 375 -5.07 -14.74 -3.92
N PRO A 376 -5.30 -13.84 -2.95
CA PRO A 376 -5.99 -12.57 -3.19
C PRO A 376 -5.36 -11.70 -4.30
N LEU A 377 -4.02 -11.68 -4.38
CA LEU A 377 -3.31 -10.93 -5.41
C LEU A 377 -3.54 -11.51 -6.80
N THR A 378 -3.63 -12.83 -6.94
CA THR A 378 -3.88 -13.47 -8.24
C THR A 378 -5.31 -13.18 -8.70
N ARG A 379 -6.30 -13.24 -7.80
CA ARG A 379 -7.70 -12.87 -8.09
C ARG A 379 -7.87 -11.39 -8.46
N TYR A 380 -7.12 -10.50 -7.83
CA TYR A 380 -7.09 -9.10 -8.21
C TYR A 380 -6.53 -8.88 -9.62
N LEU A 381 -5.46 -9.59 -9.99
CA LEU A 381 -4.94 -9.51 -11.36
C LEU A 381 -5.96 -10.03 -12.38
N MET A 382 -6.68 -11.10 -12.04
CA MET A 382 -7.74 -11.63 -12.90
C MET A 382 -8.92 -10.65 -13.04
N PHE A 383 -9.29 -9.93 -11.97
CA PHE A 383 -10.25 -8.82 -12.03
C PHE A 383 -9.77 -7.70 -12.97
N ARG A 384 -8.49 -7.34 -12.95
CA ARG A 384 -7.95 -6.34 -13.89
C ARG A 384 -8.03 -6.81 -15.35
N VAL A 385 -7.83 -8.09 -15.61
CA VAL A 385 -7.99 -8.67 -16.96
C VAL A 385 -9.48 -8.68 -17.36
N SER A 386 -10.40 -8.97 -16.43
CA SER A 386 -11.84 -8.94 -16.73
C SER A 386 -12.32 -7.55 -17.13
N LEU A 387 -11.76 -6.49 -16.52
CA LEU A 387 -12.01 -5.09 -16.91
C LEU A 387 -11.52 -4.78 -18.34
N LEU A 388 -10.46 -5.42 -18.83
CA LEU A 388 -9.98 -5.23 -20.21
C LEU A 388 -10.89 -5.93 -21.23
N ASN A 389 -11.40 -7.11 -20.89
CA ASN A 389 -12.25 -7.91 -21.77
C ASN A 389 -13.75 -7.62 -21.66
N TRP A 390 -14.16 -6.73 -20.75
CA TRP A 390 -15.56 -6.48 -20.41
C TRP A 390 -16.32 -7.75 -19.96
N ASP A 391 -15.59 -8.68 -19.33
CA ASP A 391 -16.17 -9.90 -18.77
C ASP A 391 -16.63 -9.62 -17.32
N HIS A 392 -17.88 -9.18 -17.21
CA HIS A 392 -18.48 -8.84 -15.93
C HIS A 392 -18.71 -10.07 -15.02
N ASP A 393 -18.89 -11.26 -15.59
CA ASP A 393 -19.12 -12.48 -14.82
C ASP A 393 -17.85 -12.94 -14.10
N LEU A 394 -16.72 -12.94 -14.81
CA LEU A 394 -15.42 -13.22 -14.21
C LEU A 394 -15.03 -12.17 -13.17
N GLY A 395 -15.30 -10.90 -13.49
CA GLY A 395 -15.09 -9.80 -12.56
C GLY A 395 -15.87 -9.99 -11.27
N ARG A 396 -17.15 -10.36 -11.36
CA ARG A 396 -18.02 -10.63 -10.20
C ARG A 396 -17.48 -11.78 -9.36
N GLN A 397 -17.10 -12.90 -9.99
CA GLN A 397 -16.51 -14.04 -9.28
C GLN A 397 -15.24 -13.67 -8.51
N CYS A 398 -14.39 -12.81 -9.08
CA CYS A 398 -13.18 -12.33 -8.40
C CYS A 398 -13.52 -11.45 -7.20
N VAL A 399 -14.48 -10.52 -7.36
CA VAL A 399 -14.94 -9.64 -6.28
C VAL A 399 -15.63 -10.41 -5.16
N GLU A 400 -16.50 -11.38 -5.49
CA GLU A 400 -17.15 -12.25 -4.51
C GLU A 400 -16.12 -13.06 -3.71
N PHE A 401 -15.10 -13.60 -4.38
CA PHE A 401 -14.02 -14.32 -3.71
C PHE A 401 -13.25 -13.42 -2.74
N LEU A 402 -12.91 -12.20 -3.17
CA LEU A 402 -12.21 -11.23 -2.31
C LEU A 402 -13.09 -10.78 -1.14
N GLY A 403 -14.40 -10.64 -1.37
CA GLY A 403 -15.40 -10.30 -0.36
C GLY A 403 -15.51 -11.34 0.76
N LYS A 404 -15.40 -12.64 0.44
CA LYS A 404 -15.41 -13.73 1.45
C LYS A 404 -14.29 -13.65 2.47
N PHE A 405 -13.21 -12.93 2.18
CA PHE A 405 -12.04 -12.80 3.06
C PHE A 405 -11.74 -11.33 3.44
N ALA A 406 -12.72 -10.43 3.30
CA ALA A 406 -12.48 -9.00 3.49
C ALA A 406 -12.26 -8.55 4.96
N GLU A 407 -12.43 -9.45 5.92
CA GLU A 407 -11.96 -9.28 7.30
C GLU A 407 -10.43 -9.05 7.35
N LYS A 408 -9.68 -9.67 6.42
CA LYS A 408 -8.24 -9.45 6.31
C LYS A 408 -8.00 -8.07 5.69
N ALA A 409 -7.25 -7.22 6.40
CA ALA A 409 -6.88 -5.86 5.94
C ALA A 409 -6.36 -5.83 4.48
N GLN A 410 -5.55 -6.83 4.11
CA GLN A 410 -5.03 -6.96 2.74
C GLN A 410 -6.13 -7.14 1.67
N CYS A 411 -7.17 -7.94 1.94
CA CYS A 411 -8.28 -8.15 1.02
C CYS A 411 -9.14 -6.87 0.89
N ARG A 412 -9.31 -6.13 2.00
CA ARG A 412 -10.01 -4.85 2.02
C ARG A 412 -9.29 -3.80 1.16
N ASP A 413 -7.97 -3.68 1.30
CA ASP A 413 -7.15 -2.78 0.47
C ASP A 413 -7.23 -3.15 -1.02
N ILE A 414 -7.23 -4.45 -1.32
CA ILE A 414 -7.41 -4.97 -2.69
C ILE A 414 -8.79 -4.60 -3.24
N LEU A 415 -9.87 -4.74 -2.46
CA LEU A 415 -11.21 -4.34 -2.89
C LEU A 415 -11.31 -2.82 -3.17
N TYR A 416 -10.66 -1.98 -2.37
CA TYR A 416 -10.55 -0.55 -2.69
C TYR A 416 -9.77 -0.29 -3.99
N ALA A 417 -8.71 -1.08 -4.25
CA ALA A 417 -8.01 -1.03 -5.53
C ALA A 417 -8.92 -1.46 -6.70
N CYS A 418 -9.74 -2.50 -6.53
CA CYS A 418 -10.74 -2.91 -7.52
C CYS A 418 -11.72 -1.78 -7.85
N ILE A 419 -12.25 -1.09 -6.84
CA ILE A 419 -13.16 0.05 -7.01
C ILE A 419 -12.49 1.14 -7.83
N ARG A 420 -11.26 1.52 -7.46
CA ARG A 420 -10.51 2.59 -8.14
C ARG A 420 -10.21 2.23 -9.61
N ASP A 421 -9.79 1.00 -9.86
CA ASP A 421 -9.42 0.55 -11.21
C ASP A 421 -10.66 0.48 -12.12
N ALA A 422 -11.78 -0.04 -11.61
CA ALA A 422 -13.06 -0.05 -12.34
C ALA A 422 -13.55 1.37 -12.64
N GLN A 423 -13.44 2.29 -11.68
CA GLN A 423 -13.77 3.71 -11.89
C GLN A 423 -12.89 4.37 -12.96
N HIS A 424 -11.58 4.08 -12.96
CA HIS A 424 -10.66 4.63 -13.95
C HIS A 424 -10.96 4.15 -15.36
N VAL A 425 -11.34 2.88 -15.52
CA VAL A 425 -11.77 2.31 -16.81
C VAL A 425 -13.16 2.81 -17.22
N GLY A 426 -13.98 3.26 -16.25
CA GLY A 426 -15.34 3.72 -16.48
C GLY A 426 -16.39 2.60 -16.41
N ASP A 427 -16.02 1.42 -15.92
CA ASP A 427 -16.94 0.29 -15.74
C ASP A 427 -17.77 0.48 -14.47
N LYS A 428 -18.98 1.01 -14.66
CA LYS A 428 -19.91 1.31 -13.58
C LYS A 428 -20.50 0.06 -12.93
N LEU A 429 -20.67 -1.04 -13.67
CA LEU A 429 -21.22 -2.29 -13.15
C LEU A 429 -20.23 -2.95 -12.22
N MET A 430 -18.96 -3.06 -12.63
CA MET A 430 -17.93 -3.64 -11.77
C MET A 430 -17.57 -2.75 -10.58
N THR A 431 -17.65 -1.42 -10.74
CA THR A 431 -17.54 -0.48 -9.61
C THR A 431 -18.63 -0.74 -8.58
N LEU A 432 -19.88 -0.95 -9.04
CA LEU A 432 -21.01 -1.23 -8.16
C LEU A 432 -20.83 -2.56 -7.41
N GLU A 433 -20.44 -3.63 -8.10
CA GLU A 433 -20.22 -4.95 -7.47
C GLU A 433 -19.09 -4.91 -6.43
N ALA A 434 -17.98 -4.20 -6.72
CA ALA A 434 -16.89 -4.03 -5.75
C ALA A 434 -17.33 -3.20 -4.53
N LEU A 435 -18.13 -2.14 -4.73
CA LEU A 435 -18.70 -1.34 -3.64
C LEU A 435 -19.67 -2.17 -2.76
N LYS A 436 -20.47 -3.05 -3.37
CA LYS A 436 -21.36 -3.96 -2.64
C LYS A 436 -20.59 -4.95 -1.79
N ALA A 437 -19.53 -5.56 -2.34
CA ALA A 437 -18.70 -6.49 -1.61
C ALA A 437 -18.04 -5.84 -0.40
N VAL A 438 -17.54 -4.60 -0.55
CA VAL A 438 -17.05 -3.82 0.60
C VAL A 438 -18.17 -3.54 1.60
N ALA A 439 -19.33 -3.06 1.14
CA ALA A 439 -20.49 -2.76 2.00
C ALA A 439 -21.05 -3.99 2.75
N GLY A 440 -20.87 -5.21 2.23
CA GLY A 440 -21.31 -6.45 2.88
C GLY A 440 -20.36 -6.99 3.95
N THR A 441 -19.15 -6.44 4.07
CA THR A 441 -18.13 -6.96 5.01
C THR A 441 -18.16 -6.29 6.38
N PHE A 442 -19.16 -5.45 6.62
CA PHE A 442 -19.32 -4.66 7.84
C PHE A 442 -20.25 -5.30 8.88
N ASP A 443 -20.84 -6.46 8.57
CA ASP A 443 -21.75 -7.17 9.48
C ASP A 443 -21.00 -7.85 10.65
N ASP A 444 -19.70 -8.15 10.48
CA ASP A 444 -18.87 -8.82 11.48
C ASP A 444 -17.84 -7.86 12.10
N GLU A 445 -18.01 -7.62 13.40
CA GLU A 445 -17.13 -6.89 14.33
C GLU A 445 -16.76 -5.45 13.96
N GLY A 446 -17.51 -4.48 14.51
CA GLY A 446 -16.98 -3.29 15.21
C GLY A 446 -15.89 -2.43 14.53
N SER A 447 -15.65 -2.62 13.24
CA SER A 447 -14.60 -1.97 12.48
C SER A 447 -15.12 -0.58 12.12
N LEU A 448 -14.83 0.38 12.98
CA LEU A 448 -14.96 1.82 12.78
C LEU A 448 -14.18 2.25 11.52
N THR A 449 -14.72 1.98 10.33
CA THR A 449 -14.26 2.68 9.13
C THR A 449 -15.03 3.97 9.02
N ILE A 450 -14.33 5.06 9.28
CA ILE A 450 -14.73 6.47 9.19
C ILE A 450 -15.44 6.81 7.86
N ASN A 451 -15.35 5.95 6.83
CA ASN A 451 -15.85 6.17 5.48
C ASN A 451 -17.10 5.36 5.07
N LEU A 452 -17.69 4.53 5.95
CA LEU A 452 -18.84 3.69 5.57
C LEU A 452 -20.04 4.50 5.03
N PRO A 453 -20.46 5.61 5.66
CA PRO A 453 -21.54 6.44 5.12
C PRO A 453 -21.20 7.05 3.75
N SER A 454 -19.92 7.36 3.50
CA SER A 454 -19.45 7.80 2.18
C SER A 454 -19.54 6.69 1.15
N ILE A 455 -19.18 5.44 1.50
CA ILE A 455 -19.28 4.26 0.63
C ILE A 455 -20.76 4.02 0.28
N LEU A 456 -21.64 3.93 1.27
CA LEU A 456 -23.09 3.73 1.06
C LEU A 456 -23.69 4.82 0.16
N ARG A 457 -23.34 6.09 0.43
CA ARG A 457 -23.77 7.23 -0.41
C ARG A 457 -23.22 7.12 -1.85
N CYS A 458 -21.96 6.74 -2.03
CA CYS A 458 -21.37 6.53 -3.35
C CYS A 458 -22.06 5.40 -4.11
N THR A 459 -22.38 4.29 -3.44
CA THR A 459 -23.12 3.16 -4.02
C THR A 459 -24.51 3.58 -4.46
N ILE A 460 -25.28 4.27 -3.61
CA ILE A 460 -26.63 4.78 -3.95
C ILE A 460 -26.57 5.75 -5.14
N ARG A 461 -25.60 6.69 -5.13
CA ARG A 461 -25.43 7.63 -6.25
C ARG A 461 -25.07 6.93 -7.55
N LEU A 462 -24.29 5.86 -7.49
CA LEU A 462 -23.90 5.09 -8.66
C LEU A 462 -25.08 4.28 -9.21
N ILE A 463 -25.90 3.66 -8.35
CA ILE A 463 -27.14 2.97 -8.76
C ILE A 463 -28.08 3.96 -9.43
N HIS A 464 -28.30 5.14 -8.83
CA HIS A 464 -29.13 6.18 -9.44
C HIS A 464 -28.56 6.67 -10.78
N SER A 465 -27.24 6.79 -10.91
CA SER A 465 -26.61 7.11 -12.20
C SER A 465 -26.83 6.01 -13.25
N LEU A 466 -26.84 4.74 -12.86
CA LEU A 466 -27.11 3.62 -13.77
C LEU A 466 -28.59 3.60 -14.20
N GLU A 467 -29.52 3.81 -13.28
CA GLU A 467 -30.95 3.91 -13.58
C GLU A 467 -31.27 5.08 -14.52
N SER A 468 -30.67 6.25 -14.27
CA SER A 468 -30.87 7.46 -15.10
C SER A 468 -30.32 7.33 -16.53
N GLN A 469 -29.35 6.43 -16.77
CA GLN A 469 -28.73 6.20 -18.08
C GLN A 469 -29.41 5.08 -18.89
N GLY A 470 -30.22 4.23 -18.26
CA GLY A 470 -31.00 3.18 -18.92
C GLY A 470 -32.23 3.68 -19.71
N GLY A 471 -32.38 4.99 -19.89
CA GLY A 471 -33.56 5.60 -20.49
C GLY A 471 -33.60 5.54 -22.03
N SER A 472 -34.03 4.42 -22.59
CA SER A 472 -34.98 4.42 -23.72
C SER A 472 -35.92 3.21 -23.64
N GLU A 473 -37.18 3.46 -23.27
CA GLU A 473 -38.36 2.60 -23.48
C GLU A 473 -38.45 1.21 -22.80
N GLY A 474 -37.83 0.98 -21.64
CA GLY A 474 -38.07 -0.24 -20.85
C GLY A 474 -38.07 0.00 -19.36
N ASP A 475 -38.97 -0.65 -18.63
CA ASP A 475 -39.12 -0.64 -17.16
C ASP A 475 -37.80 -0.45 -16.39
N ALA A 476 -37.81 0.44 -15.39
CA ALA A 476 -36.75 0.50 -14.39
C ALA A 476 -36.51 -0.93 -13.86
N SER A 477 -35.29 -1.45 -13.93
CA SER A 477 -35.07 -2.84 -13.54
C SER A 477 -35.41 -2.98 -12.04
N PRO A 478 -36.37 -3.86 -11.68
CA PRO A 478 -36.79 -4.02 -10.27
C PRO A 478 -35.64 -4.47 -9.37
N GLU A 479 -34.57 -5.02 -9.96
CA GLU A 479 -33.33 -5.39 -9.28
C GLU A 479 -32.53 -4.19 -8.75
N LEU A 480 -32.40 -3.09 -9.52
CA LEU A 480 -31.67 -1.89 -9.06
C LEU A 480 -32.44 -1.12 -7.98
N ALA A 481 -33.76 -1.07 -8.11
CA ALA A 481 -34.63 -0.51 -7.08
C ALA A 481 -34.57 -1.33 -5.78
N GLY A 482 -34.61 -2.66 -5.88
CA GLY A 482 -34.42 -3.57 -4.74
C GLY A 482 -33.04 -3.42 -4.09
N GLU A 483 -31.99 -3.22 -4.88
CA GLU A 483 -30.64 -3.00 -4.38
C GLU A 483 -30.49 -1.65 -3.67
N THR A 484 -31.14 -0.61 -4.18
CA THR A 484 -31.24 0.69 -3.50
C THR A 484 -31.90 0.54 -2.13
N CYS A 485 -33.02 -0.18 -2.04
CA CYS A 485 -33.69 -0.46 -0.77
C CYS A 485 -32.78 -1.21 0.20
N ARG A 486 -32.09 -2.27 -0.22
CA ARG A 486 -31.15 -3.02 0.64
C ARG A 486 -30.03 -2.16 1.19
N ILE A 487 -29.47 -1.26 0.38
CA ILE A 487 -28.42 -0.35 0.84
C ILE A 487 -28.97 0.69 1.82
N PHE A 488 -30.19 1.19 1.61
CA PHE A 488 -30.86 2.08 2.57
C PHE A 488 -31.23 1.37 3.88
N GLU A 489 -31.67 0.12 3.83
CA GLU A 489 -31.93 -0.71 5.01
C GLU A 489 -30.64 -0.92 5.82
N ARG A 490 -29.53 -1.26 5.16
CA ARG A 490 -28.20 -1.34 5.80
C ARG A 490 -27.73 -0.01 6.37
N ALA A 491 -27.94 1.10 5.65
CA ALA A 491 -27.65 2.43 6.16
C ALA A 491 -28.48 2.75 7.42
N CYS A 492 -29.73 2.30 7.48
CA CYS A 492 -30.61 2.45 8.64
C CYS A 492 -30.14 1.62 9.83
N GLU A 493 -29.73 0.36 9.61
CA GLU A 493 -29.14 -0.49 10.65
C GLU A 493 -27.86 0.14 11.23
N HIS A 494 -26.98 0.66 10.38
CA HIS A 494 -25.78 1.35 10.84
C HIS A 494 -26.10 2.68 11.54
N ALA A 495 -27.09 3.45 11.08
CA ALA A 495 -27.51 4.69 11.72
C ALA A 495 -28.08 4.47 13.14
N LYS A 496 -28.73 3.32 13.39
CA LYS A 496 -29.20 2.95 14.74
C LYS A 496 -28.06 2.75 15.76
N LEU A 497 -26.82 2.51 15.30
CA LEU A 497 -25.65 2.37 16.16
C LEU A 497 -25.10 3.73 16.66
N ASP A 498 -25.75 4.86 16.33
CA ASP A 498 -25.32 6.25 16.62
C ASP A 498 -23.82 6.49 16.32
N PRO A 499 -23.32 6.14 15.13
CA PRO A 499 -21.90 6.32 14.82
C PRO A 499 -21.56 7.81 14.90
N ARG A 500 -20.48 8.09 15.65
CA ARG A 500 -19.90 9.43 15.80
C ARG A 500 -18.57 9.48 15.08
N ASP A 501 -18.28 10.62 14.46
CA ASP A 501 -16.95 10.86 13.91
C ASP A 501 -15.92 11.08 15.02
N GLU A 502 -14.65 11.22 14.63
CA GLU A 502 -13.53 11.47 15.55
C GLU A 502 -13.72 12.76 16.40
N GLN A 503 -14.63 13.64 16.00
CA GLN A 503 -14.97 14.91 16.67
C GLN A 503 -16.22 14.79 17.56
N GLY A 504 -16.85 13.61 17.62
CA GLY A 504 -18.05 13.35 18.42
C GLY A 504 -19.37 13.78 17.77
N CYS A 505 -19.35 14.20 16.50
CA CYS A 505 -20.54 14.60 15.75
C CYS A 505 -21.24 13.37 15.15
N LYS A 506 -22.57 13.42 15.07
CA LYS A 506 -23.38 12.36 14.48
C LYS A 506 -23.16 12.28 12.97
N VAL A 507 -22.76 11.10 12.47
CA VAL A 507 -22.39 10.92 11.06
C VAL A 507 -23.62 10.91 10.13
N PHE A 508 -24.81 10.59 10.64
CA PHE A 508 -26.08 10.68 9.90
C PHE A 508 -26.90 11.90 10.34
N THR A 509 -26.68 13.05 9.69
CA THR A 509 -27.47 14.27 9.91
C THR A 509 -27.99 14.79 8.56
N GLY A 510 -29.13 14.25 8.14
CA GLY A 510 -29.74 14.56 6.84
C GLY A 510 -31.20 14.95 6.93
N LEU A 511 -31.59 15.89 7.81
CA LEU A 511 -32.98 16.40 7.91
C LEU A 511 -33.52 16.89 6.55
N TRP A 512 -32.64 17.38 5.67
CA TRP A 512 -32.99 17.81 4.31
C TRP A 512 -33.50 16.68 3.42
N HIS A 513 -32.98 15.46 3.58
CA HIS A 513 -33.46 14.29 2.84
C HIS A 513 -34.83 13.85 3.31
N LEU A 514 -35.10 13.89 4.62
CA LEU A 514 -36.42 13.60 5.18
C LEU A 514 -37.47 14.57 4.63
N ILE A 515 -37.19 15.87 4.63
CA ILE A 515 -38.08 16.89 4.05
C ILE A 515 -38.39 16.58 2.58
N ARG A 516 -37.38 16.21 1.78
CA ARG A 516 -37.58 15.86 0.35
C ARG A 516 -38.45 14.62 0.16
N ILE A 517 -38.23 13.58 0.97
CA ILE A 517 -39.00 12.32 0.89
C ILE A 517 -40.46 12.59 1.27
N PHE A 518 -40.72 13.23 2.40
CA PHE A 518 -42.08 13.51 2.84
C PHE A 518 -42.81 14.50 1.92
N ARG A 519 -42.10 15.45 1.28
CA ARG A 519 -42.68 16.28 0.20
C ARG A 519 -43.07 15.47 -1.02
N ALA A 520 -42.25 14.49 -1.43
CA ALA A 520 -42.60 13.60 -2.51
C ALA A 520 -43.83 12.75 -2.14
N CYS A 521 -43.91 12.24 -0.91
CA CYS A 521 -45.10 11.54 -0.41
C CYS A 521 -46.35 12.42 -0.50
N LEU A 522 -46.27 13.70 -0.11
CA LEU A 522 -47.38 14.66 -0.25
C LEU A 522 -47.76 14.88 -1.72
N ALA A 523 -46.78 15.03 -2.62
CA ALA A 523 -47.05 15.15 -4.05
C ALA A 523 -47.71 13.89 -4.64
N PHE A 524 -47.36 12.70 -4.15
CA PHE A 524 -48.03 11.46 -4.54
C PHE A 524 -49.45 11.38 -4.00
N VAL A 525 -49.71 11.84 -2.77
CA VAL A 525 -51.05 11.93 -2.18
C VAL A 525 -51.99 12.75 -3.08
N ASP A 526 -51.51 13.86 -3.66
CA ASP A 526 -52.29 14.71 -4.57
C ASP A 526 -52.62 14.04 -5.92
N CYS A 527 -51.90 12.98 -6.29
CA CYS A 527 -52.12 12.23 -7.52
C CYS A 527 -53.20 11.13 -7.39
N TYR A 528 -53.68 10.85 -6.17
CA TYR A 528 -54.71 9.84 -5.97
C TYR A 528 -56.09 10.34 -6.42
N PRO A 529 -56.91 9.47 -7.03
CA PRO A 529 -58.21 9.86 -7.55
C PRO A 529 -59.22 10.06 -6.41
N SER A 530 -60.20 10.95 -6.60
CA SER A 530 -61.14 11.38 -5.54
C SER A 530 -62.23 10.35 -5.20
N ASP A 531 -62.30 9.24 -5.95
CA ASP A 531 -63.25 8.13 -5.83
C ASP A 531 -62.64 6.89 -5.14
N LEU A 532 -61.79 7.12 -4.14
CA LEU A 532 -61.20 6.06 -3.32
C LEU A 532 -62.24 5.42 -2.36
N PRO A 533 -62.08 4.12 -2.02
CA PRO A 533 -62.79 3.51 -0.90
C PRO A 533 -62.56 4.28 0.42
N SER A 534 -63.58 4.32 1.27
CA SER A 534 -63.56 5.13 2.51
C SER A 534 -62.43 4.80 3.49
N GLU A 535 -61.94 3.56 3.50
CA GLU A 535 -60.81 3.15 4.35
C GLU A 535 -59.48 3.68 3.78
N ASP A 536 -59.27 3.54 2.47
CA ASP A 536 -58.06 4.00 1.78
C ASP A 536 -57.94 5.54 1.79
N ASP A 537 -59.05 6.27 1.65
CA ASP A 537 -59.05 7.75 1.81
C ASP A 537 -58.67 8.13 3.25
N THR A 538 -59.18 7.44 4.28
CA THR A 538 -58.84 7.75 5.68
C THR A 538 -57.36 7.55 5.97
N ASP A 539 -56.77 6.44 5.49
CA ASP A 539 -55.34 6.16 5.66
C ASP A 539 -54.45 7.14 4.89
N LEU A 540 -54.86 7.54 3.68
CA LEU A 540 -54.18 8.54 2.87
C LEU A 540 -54.18 9.91 3.56
N ARG A 541 -55.32 10.33 4.14
CA ARG A 541 -55.43 11.58 4.92
C ARG A 541 -54.57 11.52 6.18
N LEU A 542 -54.57 10.39 6.89
CA LEU A 542 -53.72 10.20 8.07
C LEU A 542 -52.23 10.28 7.72
N MET A 543 -51.82 9.68 6.61
CA MET A 543 -50.46 9.78 6.09
C MET A 543 -50.10 11.22 5.76
N SER A 544 -50.99 11.95 5.07
CA SER A 544 -50.78 13.36 4.73
C SER A 544 -50.56 14.24 5.98
N VAL A 545 -51.41 14.08 7.00
CA VAL A 545 -51.29 14.78 8.28
C VAL A 545 -49.96 14.45 8.99
N ARG A 546 -49.51 13.19 8.96
CA ARG A 546 -48.20 12.80 9.49
C ARG A 546 -47.02 13.39 8.71
N CYS A 547 -47.11 13.42 7.38
CA CYS A 547 -46.10 14.05 6.53
C CYS A 547 -45.97 15.54 6.84
N HIS A 548 -47.10 16.26 6.95
CA HIS A 548 -47.11 17.68 7.31
C HIS A 548 -46.47 17.93 8.67
N PHE A 549 -46.77 17.09 9.68
CA PHE A 549 -46.14 17.18 10.99
C PHE A 549 -44.62 17.00 10.94
N VAL A 550 -44.14 15.94 10.26
CA VAL A 550 -42.69 15.65 10.20
C VAL A 550 -41.95 16.74 9.43
N VAL A 551 -42.52 17.23 8.32
CA VAL A 551 -41.90 18.32 7.54
C VAL A 551 -41.85 19.60 8.37
N ALA A 552 -42.93 19.98 9.05
CA ALA A 552 -42.95 21.18 9.91
C ALA A 552 -41.92 21.07 11.05
N ALA A 553 -41.87 19.94 11.76
CA ALA A 553 -40.90 19.72 12.84
C ALA A 553 -39.45 19.75 12.34
N ALA A 554 -39.18 19.17 11.17
CA ALA A 554 -37.86 19.17 10.56
C ALA A 554 -37.43 20.59 10.14
N LEU A 555 -38.34 21.37 9.55
CA LEU A 555 -38.07 22.75 9.13
C LEU A 555 -37.78 23.66 10.34
N VAL A 556 -38.53 23.55 11.44
CA VAL A 556 -38.24 24.32 12.68
C VAL A 556 -36.87 23.96 13.24
N SER A 557 -36.55 22.66 13.27
CA SER A 557 -35.25 22.19 13.74
C SER A 557 -34.10 22.77 12.90
N GLN A 558 -34.26 22.81 11.57
CA GLN A 558 -33.30 23.45 10.66
C GLN A 558 -33.20 24.95 10.90
N ALA A 559 -34.35 25.65 11.01
CA ALA A 559 -34.40 27.09 11.19
C ALA A 559 -33.69 27.54 12.48
N ARG A 560 -33.81 26.78 13.57
CA ARG A 560 -33.11 27.06 14.84
C ARG A 560 -31.58 26.95 14.74
N THR A 561 -31.07 26.20 13.77
CA THR A 561 -29.63 26.00 13.54
C THR A 561 -29.09 26.78 12.35
N GLU A 562 -29.94 27.52 11.64
CA GLU A 562 -29.57 28.25 10.42
C GLU A 562 -28.95 29.60 10.77
N ASP A 563 -27.75 29.84 10.26
CA ASP A 563 -26.99 31.07 10.49
C ASP A 563 -27.47 32.22 9.58
N LYS A 564 -28.03 31.87 8.41
CA LYS A 564 -28.51 32.85 7.44
C LYS A 564 -29.94 33.26 7.74
N VAL A 565 -30.10 34.52 8.11
CA VAL A 565 -31.41 35.11 8.46
C VAL A 565 -32.46 34.90 7.34
N ASP A 566 -32.11 35.11 6.08
CA ASP A 566 -33.08 34.97 4.96
C ASP A 566 -33.58 33.52 4.79
N GLU A 567 -32.67 32.54 4.85
CA GLU A 567 -33.02 31.12 4.74
C GLU A 567 -33.80 30.65 5.98
N GLN A 568 -33.44 31.13 7.17
CA GLN A 568 -34.16 30.88 8.42
C GLN A 568 -35.60 31.40 8.35
N LEU A 569 -35.82 32.65 7.91
CA LEU A 569 -37.15 33.22 7.77
C LEU A 569 -37.99 32.48 6.71
N GLN A 570 -37.37 32.06 5.60
CA GLN A 570 -38.05 31.26 4.58
C GLN A 570 -38.49 29.89 5.13
N GLN A 571 -37.65 29.22 5.92
CA GLN A 571 -37.99 27.95 6.57
C GLN A 571 -39.13 28.12 7.58
N TYR A 572 -39.17 29.21 8.34
CA TYR A 572 -40.31 29.53 9.22
C TYR A 572 -41.60 29.81 8.44
N LEU A 573 -41.55 30.53 7.31
CA LEU A 573 -42.72 30.71 6.44
C LEU A 573 -43.25 29.37 5.92
N GLU A 574 -42.37 28.48 5.49
CA GLU A 574 -42.77 27.18 4.98
C GLU A 574 -43.31 26.26 6.09
N THR A 575 -42.75 26.37 7.29
CA THR A 575 -43.29 25.71 8.49
C THR A 575 -44.75 26.10 8.71
N ARG A 576 -45.05 27.41 8.74
CA ARG A 576 -46.43 27.89 8.94
C ARG A 576 -47.39 27.40 7.87
N ARG A 577 -46.95 27.28 6.61
CA ARG A 577 -47.75 26.68 5.53
C ARG A 577 -48.10 25.23 5.85
N HIS A 578 -47.13 24.40 6.23
CA HIS A 578 -47.39 23.00 6.56
C HIS A 578 -48.24 22.81 7.82
N ILE A 579 -48.11 23.71 8.80
CA ILE A 579 -48.98 23.71 9.99
C ILE A 579 -50.41 24.07 9.61
N SER A 580 -50.61 25.06 8.73
CA SER A 580 -51.94 25.42 8.23
C SER A 580 -52.60 24.26 7.47
N GLU A 581 -51.85 23.51 6.66
CA GLU A 581 -52.37 22.33 5.95
C GLU A 581 -52.70 21.18 6.91
N PHE A 582 -51.91 21.00 7.98
CA PHE A 582 -52.24 20.06 9.03
C PHE A 582 -53.55 20.46 9.73
N ASP A 583 -53.69 21.74 10.10
CA ASP A 583 -54.86 22.28 10.80
C ASP A 583 -56.14 22.13 9.95
N THR A 584 -56.10 22.45 8.66
CA THR A 584 -57.24 22.28 7.75
C THR A 584 -57.65 20.83 7.58
N LEU A 585 -56.70 19.91 7.42
CA LEU A 585 -56.98 18.48 7.32
C LEU A 585 -57.53 17.90 8.64
N PHE A 586 -56.96 18.34 9.76
CA PHE A 586 -57.42 17.96 11.10
C PHE A 586 -58.87 18.41 11.33
N ASP A 587 -59.18 19.67 11.03
CA ASP A 587 -60.51 20.25 11.18
C ASP A 587 -61.55 19.60 10.27
N ALA A 588 -61.18 19.30 9.02
CA ALA A 588 -62.10 18.72 8.04
C ALA A 588 -62.47 17.26 8.33
N HIS A 589 -61.51 16.43 8.77
CA HIS A 589 -61.68 14.98 8.79
C HIS A 589 -61.61 14.35 10.19
N PHE A 590 -60.89 14.96 11.14
CA PHE A 590 -60.59 14.31 12.42
C PHE A 590 -61.28 14.98 13.62
N ARG A 591 -61.59 16.28 13.54
CA ARG A 591 -62.16 17.07 14.66
C ARG A 591 -63.41 16.47 15.29
N ASN A 592 -64.31 15.93 14.47
CA ASN A 592 -65.62 15.43 14.89
C ASN A 592 -65.61 13.96 15.33
N ASP A 593 -64.44 13.30 15.35
CA ASP A 593 -64.30 11.90 15.81
C ASP A 593 -63.38 11.76 17.05
N PRO A 594 -63.79 12.26 18.22
CA PRO A 594 -63.01 12.17 19.45
C PRO A 594 -62.95 10.74 20.04
N LYS A 595 -63.68 9.78 19.47
CA LYS A 595 -63.71 8.38 19.95
C LYS A 595 -62.67 7.50 19.25
N SER A 596 -62.09 7.96 18.15
CA SER A 596 -61.01 7.27 17.46
C SER A 596 -59.75 7.17 18.33
N GLN A 597 -59.07 6.02 18.26
CA GLN A 597 -57.79 5.79 18.95
C GLN A 597 -56.67 6.72 18.44
N ILE A 598 -56.85 7.30 17.24
CA ILE A 598 -55.85 8.16 16.59
C ILE A 598 -55.99 9.63 17.02
N TYR A 599 -57.19 10.04 17.42
CA TYR A 599 -57.51 11.41 17.84
C TYR A 599 -56.56 11.99 18.91
N PRO A 600 -56.26 11.31 20.04
CA PRO A 600 -55.37 11.87 21.07
C PRO A 600 -53.94 12.09 20.57
N ASP A 601 -53.45 11.22 19.69
CA ASP A 601 -52.11 11.34 19.09
C ASP A 601 -52.03 12.53 18.13
N LEU A 602 -53.06 12.72 17.28
CA LEU A 602 -53.16 13.88 16.40
C LEU A 602 -53.29 15.20 17.20
N LEU A 603 -54.04 15.19 18.30
CA LEU A 603 -54.19 16.36 19.17
C LEU A 603 -52.87 16.73 19.86
N ALA A 604 -52.06 15.75 20.28
CA ALA A 604 -50.73 15.99 20.84
C ALA A 604 -49.76 16.56 19.78
N LYS A 605 -49.83 16.06 18.54
CA LYS A 605 -49.08 16.61 17.41
C LYS A 605 -49.50 18.05 17.10
N LEU A 606 -50.81 18.31 17.04
CA LEU A 606 -51.36 19.65 16.81
C LEU A 606 -50.92 20.64 17.90
N SER A 607 -50.94 20.21 19.16
CA SER A 607 -50.43 21.00 20.29
C SER A 607 -48.98 21.42 20.08
N THR A 608 -48.12 20.50 19.64
CA THR A 608 -46.72 20.79 19.31
C THR A 608 -46.60 21.75 18.14
N LEU A 609 -47.41 21.55 17.09
CA LEU A 609 -47.43 22.43 15.91
C LEU A 609 -47.87 23.85 16.26
N PHE A 610 -48.81 24.06 17.18
CA PHE A 610 -49.17 25.42 17.59
C PHE A 610 -48.03 26.14 18.32
N VAL A 611 -47.20 25.44 19.11
CA VAL A 611 -45.98 26.04 19.67
C VAL A 611 -45.02 26.45 18.55
N PHE A 612 -44.85 25.59 17.56
CA PHE A 612 -44.00 25.88 16.40
C PHE A 612 -44.54 27.02 15.54
N ASP A 613 -45.86 27.12 15.35
CA ASP A 613 -46.49 28.24 14.63
C ASP A 613 -46.30 29.54 15.40
N PHE A 614 -46.45 29.50 16.72
CA PHE A 614 -46.23 30.65 17.59
C PHE A 614 -44.77 31.12 17.55
N GLU A 615 -43.80 30.20 17.68
CA GLU A 615 -42.38 30.52 17.50
C GLU A 615 -42.10 31.10 16.11
N SER A 616 -42.64 30.48 15.07
CA SER A 616 -42.48 30.95 13.69
C SER A 616 -43.03 32.36 13.51
N ALA A 617 -44.21 32.66 14.06
CA ALA A 617 -44.82 33.98 14.01
C ALA A 617 -44.01 35.03 14.78
N VAL A 618 -43.43 34.67 15.94
CA VAL A 618 -42.51 35.52 16.71
C VAL A 618 -41.25 35.83 15.90
N CYS A 619 -40.61 34.82 15.30
CA CYS A 619 -39.41 35.00 14.47
C CYS A 619 -39.68 35.84 13.22
N LEU A 620 -40.87 35.69 12.61
CA LEU A 620 -41.32 36.48 11.46
C LEU A 620 -41.85 37.87 11.84
N ARG A 621 -41.90 38.20 13.14
CA ARG A 621 -42.45 39.46 13.68
C ARG A 621 -43.92 39.69 13.28
N SER A 622 -44.68 38.61 13.06
CA SER A 622 -46.11 38.62 12.75
C SER A 622 -46.94 38.66 14.04
N TRP A 623 -46.86 39.78 14.76
CA TRP A 623 -47.44 39.92 16.11
C TRP A 623 -48.97 39.77 16.16
N ASP A 624 -49.67 40.20 15.11
CA ASP A 624 -51.14 40.15 15.03
C ASP A 624 -51.67 38.70 15.06
N ASP A 625 -50.90 37.77 14.51
CA ASP A 625 -51.27 36.35 14.40
C ASP A 625 -51.21 35.62 15.74
N LEU A 626 -50.41 36.10 16.70
CA LEU A 626 -50.20 35.41 17.99
C LEU A 626 -51.52 35.19 18.73
N SER A 627 -52.40 36.19 18.72
CA SER A 627 -53.73 36.10 19.35
C SER A 627 -54.63 35.07 18.68
N GLN A 628 -54.50 34.91 17.36
CA GLN A 628 -55.27 33.93 16.58
C GLN A 628 -54.76 32.52 16.85
N ILE A 629 -53.44 32.33 16.94
CA ILE A 629 -52.83 31.03 17.25
C ILE A 629 -53.28 30.54 18.63
N ILE A 630 -53.22 31.40 19.66
CA ILE A 630 -53.68 31.06 21.02
C ILE A 630 -55.15 30.62 21.00
N ARG A 631 -56.02 31.36 20.30
CA ARG A 631 -57.45 31.01 20.21
C ARG A 631 -57.71 29.70 19.48
N LYS A 632 -56.97 29.41 18.40
CA LYS A 632 -57.07 28.12 17.69
C LYS A 632 -56.61 26.95 18.58
N ALA A 633 -55.58 27.18 19.38
CA ALA A 633 -54.96 26.17 20.24
C ALA A 633 -55.85 25.73 21.43
N GLN A 634 -56.96 26.43 21.70
CA GLN A 634 -57.92 26.10 22.76
C GLN A 634 -58.41 24.65 22.71
N ILE A 635 -58.52 24.04 21.51
CA ILE A 635 -58.96 22.65 21.35
C ILE A 635 -58.00 21.64 22.00
N CYS A 636 -56.70 21.95 22.06
CA CYS A 636 -55.67 21.05 22.55
C CYS A 636 -55.67 20.89 24.08
N LYS A 637 -56.25 21.85 24.81
CA LYS A 637 -56.32 21.86 26.28
C LYS A 637 -54.99 21.50 26.97
N SER A 638 -53.88 22.01 26.43
CA SER A 638 -52.53 21.70 26.90
C SER A 638 -51.88 22.90 27.58
N GLU A 639 -51.66 22.78 28.89
CA GLU A 639 -50.95 23.77 29.70
C GLU A 639 -49.47 23.92 29.26
N ILE A 640 -48.80 22.80 28.98
CA ILE A 640 -47.39 22.75 28.55
C ILE A 640 -47.19 23.56 27.27
N MET A 641 -48.13 23.47 26.34
CA MET A 641 -48.11 24.23 25.08
C MET A 641 -48.17 25.74 25.33
N TYR A 642 -49.11 26.19 26.17
CA TYR A 642 -49.24 27.62 26.49
C TYR A 642 -48.03 28.17 27.24
N LYS A 643 -47.43 27.38 28.14
CA LYS A 643 -46.16 27.73 28.79
C LYS A 643 -45.04 27.89 27.77
N ALA A 644 -44.91 26.95 26.82
CA ALA A 644 -43.91 27.03 25.77
C ALA A 644 -44.10 28.24 24.84
N MET A 645 -45.36 28.61 24.52
CA MET A 645 -45.66 29.87 23.82
C MET A 645 -45.23 31.09 24.63
N GLY A 646 -45.48 31.09 25.94
CA GLY A 646 -45.02 32.12 26.86
C GLY A 646 -43.49 32.27 26.85
N ASP A 647 -42.77 31.16 26.89
CA ASP A 647 -41.30 31.15 26.82
C ASP A 647 -40.77 31.68 25.47
N CYS A 648 -41.47 31.40 24.36
CA CYS A 648 -41.13 32.00 23.07
C CYS A 648 -41.37 33.52 23.06
N LEU A 649 -42.46 34.00 23.66
CA LEU A 649 -42.77 35.42 23.76
C LEU A 649 -41.75 36.17 24.65
N LEU A 650 -41.36 35.60 25.79
CA LEU A 650 -40.41 36.22 26.71
C LEU A 650 -38.99 36.34 26.15
N ARG A 651 -38.62 35.46 25.21
CA ARG A 651 -37.33 35.51 24.50
C ARG A 651 -37.34 36.42 23.28
N SER A 652 -38.47 37.03 22.96
CA SER A 652 -38.65 37.85 21.76
C SER A 652 -38.29 39.32 21.98
N GLU A 653 -38.06 40.04 20.88
CA GLU A 653 -37.90 41.51 20.85
C GLU A 653 -39.25 42.25 20.74
N ALA A 654 -40.34 41.65 21.22
CA ALA A 654 -41.68 42.23 21.12
C ALA A 654 -41.81 43.50 21.97
N SER A 655 -42.63 44.46 21.49
CA SER A 655 -42.96 45.66 22.28
C SER A 655 -43.74 45.29 23.55
N GLY A 656 -43.65 46.13 24.59
CA GLY A 656 -44.36 45.93 25.86
C GLY A 656 -45.87 45.69 25.68
N ASN A 657 -46.52 46.39 24.74
CA ASN A 657 -47.94 46.19 24.41
C ASN A 657 -48.25 44.79 23.89
N VAL A 658 -47.39 44.26 23.01
CA VAL A 658 -47.54 42.91 22.44
C VAL A 658 -47.29 41.85 23.50
N VAL A 659 -46.24 42.02 24.31
CA VAL A 659 -45.92 41.10 25.41
C VAL A 659 -47.07 41.07 26.42
N TYR A 660 -47.53 42.22 26.88
CA TYR A 660 -48.63 42.32 27.83
C TYR A 660 -49.93 41.73 27.29
N GLY A 661 -50.35 42.14 26.09
CA GLY A 661 -51.58 41.66 25.47
C GLY A 661 -51.58 40.15 25.23
N THR A 662 -50.48 39.62 24.72
CA THR A 662 -50.34 38.20 24.38
C THR A 662 -50.17 37.33 25.63
N MET A 663 -49.31 37.74 26.58
CA MET A 663 -49.10 37.01 27.84
C MET A 663 -50.38 36.94 28.65
N ARG A 664 -51.19 38.00 28.66
CA ARG A 664 -52.49 38.00 29.32
C ARG A 664 -53.45 36.98 28.71
N LEU A 665 -53.46 36.83 27.38
CA LEU A 665 -54.24 35.78 26.73
C LEU A 665 -53.77 34.38 27.13
N ILE A 666 -52.45 34.14 27.12
CA ILE A 666 -51.86 32.86 27.52
C ILE A 666 -52.23 32.51 28.98
N ILE A 667 -52.08 33.46 29.90
CA ILE A 667 -52.41 33.25 31.33
C ILE A 667 -53.91 32.97 31.50
N ASN A 668 -54.79 33.67 30.80
CA ASN A 668 -56.23 33.43 30.88
C ASN A 668 -56.61 32.02 30.39
N GLU A 669 -55.95 31.54 29.33
CA GLU A 669 -56.19 30.18 28.82
C GLU A 669 -55.66 29.12 29.79
N ILE A 670 -54.46 29.29 30.33
CA ILE A 670 -53.90 28.40 31.38
C ILE A 670 -54.86 28.36 32.58
N PHE A 671 -55.29 29.54 33.05
CA PHE A 671 -56.22 29.67 34.17
C PHE A 671 -57.54 28.91 33.94
N SER A 672 -58.07 28.96 32.71
CA SER A 672 -59.31 28.28 32.33
C SER A 672 -59.17 26.76 32.30
N LEU A 673 -57.99 26.23 31.90
CA LEU A 673 -57.76 24.80 31.77
C LEU A 673 -57.60 24.11 33.11
N GLU A 674 -56.91 24.74 34.04
CA GLU A 674 -56.48 24.04 35.23
C GLU A 674 -57.49 24.12 36.40
N GLN A 675 -58.55 24.95 36.32
CA GLN A 675 -59.50 25.20 37.43
C GLN A 675 -58.78 25.73 38.71
N PHE A 676 -57.76 26.57 38.53
CA PHE A 676 -56.66 26.73 39.49
C PHE A 676 -56.89 27.67 40.69
N ASP A 677 -55.99 27.53 41.67
CA ASP A 677 -55.87 28.24 42.94
C ASP A 677 -55.13 29.60 42.79
N ASN A 678 -55.43 30.57 43.67
CA ASN A 678 -54.84 31.92 43.65
C ASN A 678 -53.30 31.90 43.77
N GLN A 679 -52.72 30.80 44.24
CA GLN A 679 -51.28 30.61 44.37
C GLN A 679 -50.51 30.65 43.04
N GLN A 680 -51.03 30.02 41.98
CA GLN A 680 -50.31 29.96 40.71
C GLN A 680 -50.55 31.23 39.88
N LEU A 681 -51.74 31.80 39.97
CA LEU A 681 -52.06 33.08 39.35
C LEU A 681 -51.13 34.18 39.85
N ALA A 682 -50.82 34.19 41.15
CA ALA A 682 -49.85 35.12 41.74
C ALA A 682 -48.45 34.98 41.11
N LYS A 683 -47.97 33.75 40.87
CA LYS A 683 -46.68 33.51 40.19
C LYS A 683 -46.67 33.99 38.75
N TYR A 684 -47.78 33.81 38.01
CA TYR A 684 -47.91 34.34 36.66
C TYR A 684 -47.99 35.86 36.63
N MET A 685 -48.70 36.48 37.58
CA MET A 685 -48.74 37.94 37.75
C MET A 685 -47.36 38.51 38.06
N ARG A 686 -46.60 37.83 38.94
CA ARG A 686 -45.20 38.16 39.22
C ARG A 686 -44.34 38.08 37.95
N CYS A 687 -44.44 37.00 37.18
CA CYS A 687 -43.70 36.84 35.93
C CYS A 687 -44.06 37.93 34.91
N MET A 688 -45.34 38.22 34.74
CA MET A 688 -45.84 39.28 33.88
C MET A 688 -45.31 40.65 34.32
N PHE A 689 -45.35 40.96 35.62
CA PHE A 689 -44.84 42.21 36.16
C PHE A 689 -43.34 42.34 35.90
N GLN A 690 -42.57 41.29 36.19
CA GLN A 690 -41.12 41.26 35.95
C GLN A 690 -40.76 41.44 34.47
N ALA A 691 -41.55 40.87 33.55
CA ALA A 691 -41.31 40.97 32.12
C ALA A 691 -41.65 42.35 31.54
N ILE A 692 -42.68 43.02 32.07
CA ILE A 692 -43.19 44.30 31.53
C ILE A 692 -42.51 45.51 32.18
N LEU A 693 -42.10 45.41 33.44
CA LEU A 693 -41.43 46.49 34.17
C LEU A 693 -40.26 47.14 33.40
N PRO A 694 -39.35 46.39 32.73
CA PRO A 694 -38.28 47.03 31.95
C PRO A 694 -38.75 47.60 30.59
N LEU A 695 -39.96 47.28 30.14
CA LEU A 695 -40.46 47.63 28.80
C LEU A 695 -41.34 48.87 28.81
N ASP A 696 -42.26 49.00 29.76
CA ASP A 696 -43.22 50.11 29.82
C ASP A 696 -43.78 50.30 31.24
N ASP A 697 -43.51 51.47 31.83
CA ASP A 697 -43.97 51.83 33.18
C ASP A 697 -45.51 51.86 33.28
N ASN A 698 -46.23 52.31 32.25
CA ASN A 698 -47.70 52.37 32.32
C ASN A 698 -48.33 50.98 32.29
N LEU A 699 -47.81 50.08 31.46
CA LEU A 699 -48.30 48.70 31.41
C LEU A 699 -47.93 47.94 32.68
N ALA A 700 -46.73 48.13 33.22
CA ALA A 700 -46.31 47.52 34.48
C ALA A 700 -47.20 47.99 35.64
N PHE A 701 -47.57 49.27 35.66
CA PHE A 701 -48.53 49.81 36.62
C PHE A 701 -49.90 49.12 36.51
N GLN A 702 -50.41 48.86 35.30
CA GLN A 702 -51.66 48.12 35.13
C GLN A 702 -51.59 46.68 35.68
N VAL A 703 -50.42 46.02 35.61
CA VAL A 703 -50.24 44.69 36.22
C VAL A 703 -50.33 44.79 37.75
N VAL A 704 -49.76 45.84 38.35
CA VAL A 704 -49.89 46.11 39.79
C VAL A 704 -51.35 46.38 40.17
N GLU A 705 -52.08 47.17 39.37
CA GLU A 705 -53.51 47.40 39.62
C GLU A 705 -54.33 46.11 39.55
N GLN A 706 -54.00 45.21 38.62
CA GLN A 706 -54.60 43.88 38.57
C GLN A 706 -54.23 43.04 39.80
N ALA A 707 -52.98 43.09 40.26
CA ALA A 707 -52.56 42.40 41.48
C ALA A 707 -53.33 42.90 42.72
N VAL A 708 -53.57 44.22 42.83
CA VAL A 708 -54.42 44.81 43.89
C VAL A 708 -55.84 44.27 43.81
N GLN A 709 -56.42 44.22 42.61
CA GLN A 709 -57.77 43.73 42.42
C GLN A 709 -57.89 42.24 42.78
N ILE A 710 -56.93 41.41 42.35
CA ILE A 710 -56.88 39.98 42.69
C ILE A 710 -56.71 39.77 44.20
N ALA A 711 -55.84 40.55 44.86
CA ALA A 711 -55.64 40.46 46.31
C ALA A 711 -56.90 40.84 47.08
N ARG A 712 -57.62 41.88 46.63
CA ARG A 712 -58.91 42.30 47.19
C ARG A 712 -59.99 41.23 47.03
N GLU A 713 -60.17 40.72 45.82
CA GLU A 713 -61.16 39.67 45.52
C GLU A 713 -60.82 38.38 46.28
N GLY A 714 -59.54 37.99 46.32
CA GLY A 714 -59.06 36.84 47.08
C GLY A 714 -59.34 36.94 48.58
N SER A 715 -59.14 38.12 49.17
CA SER A 715 -59.51 38.40 50.56
C SER A 715 -61.01 38.22 50.82
N GLN A 716 -61.87 38.73 49.92
CA GLN A 716 -63.34 38.60 50.04
C GLN A 716 -63.82 37.14 49.93
N VAL A 717 -63.16 36.32 49.11
CA VAL A 717 -63.52 34.91 48.87
C VAL A 717 -62.76 33.94 49.80
N GLN A 718 -62.06 34.44 50.83
CA GLN A 718 -61.25 33.65 51.78
C GLN A 718 -60.16 32.79 51.11
N ARG A 719 -59.62 33.27 49.98
CA ARG A 719 -58.45 32.72 49.30
C ARG A 719 -57.42 33.84 49.13
N PRO A 720 -56.66 34.19 50.19
CA PRO A 720 -55.77 35.34 50.17
C PRO A 720 -54.66 35.19 49.11
N PHE A 721 -54.13 36.32 48.65
CA PHE A 721 -52.96 36.33 47.78
C PHE A 721 -51.76 35.72 48.53
N PRO A 722 -50.92 34.87 47.91
CA PRO A 722 -49.78 34.26 48.58
C PRO A 722 -48.84 35.31 49.19
N ALA A 723 -48.46 35.13 50.45
CA ALA A 723 -47.65 36.10 51.18
C ALA A 723 -46.31 36.42 50.47
N GLU A 724 -45.55 35.40 50.04
CA GLU A 724 -44.24 35.61 49.40
C GLU A 724 -44.32 36.40 48.09
N ASP A 725 -45.34 36.14 47.26
CA ASP A 725 -45.55 36.86 46.01
C ASP A 725 -46.08 38.28 46.26
N LEU A 726 -46.98 38.44 47.25
CA LEU A 726 -47.49 39.75 47.66
C LEU A 726 -46.36 40.65 48.18
N ASP A 727 -45.54 40.12 49.09
CA ASP A 727 -44.37 40.80 49.67
C ASP A 727 -43.42 41.27 48.56
N TRP A 728 -43.15 40.39 47.59
CA TRP A 728 -42.26 40.72 46.50
C TRP A 728 -42.85 41.76 45.55
N ILE A 729 -44.14 41.67 45.19
CA ILE A 729 -44.80 42.67 44.34
C ILE A 729 -44.79 44.03 45.06
N ILE A 730 -45.08 44.08 46.36
CA ILE A 730 -45.04 45.31 47.17
C ILE A 730 -43.64 45.92 47.16
N ALA A 731 -42.62 45.12 47.51
CA ALA A 731 -41.25 45.60 47.57
C ALA A 731 -40.77 46.11 46.19
N THR A 732 -41.09 45.37 45.12
CA THR A 732 -40.69 45.73 43.75
C THR A 732 -41.43 46.98 43.26
N THR A 733 -42.73 47.11 43.54
CA THR A 733 -43.54 48.29 43.22
C THR A 733 -43.01 49.53 43.94
N PHE A 734 -42.67 49.42 45.22
CA PHE A 734 -42.13 50.54 45.99
C PHE A 734 -40.71 50.91 45.54
N ASN A 735 -39.84 49.93 45.30
CA ASN A 735 -38.49 50.18 44.79
C ASN A 735 -38.54 50.86 43.42
N HIS A 736 -39.43 50.43 42.52
CA HIS A 736 -39.62 51.09 41.24
C HIS A 736 -40.13 52.53 41.39
N ALA A 737 -40.99 52.80 42.38
CA ALA A 737 -41.38 54.17 42.71
C ALA A 737 -40.17 55.05 43.05
N ILE A 738 -39.18 54.51 43.79
CA ILE A 738 -37.93 55.21 44.10
C ILE A 738 -37.10 55.43 42.82
N ASP A 739 -37.04 54.44 41.93
CA ASP A 739 -36.34 54.59 40.65
C ASP A 739 -36.99 55.67 39.76
N ILE A 740 -38.33 55.78 39.76
CA ILE A 740 -39.06 56.85 39.08
C ILE A 740 -38.77 58.22 39.74
N LEU A 741 -38.69 58.29 41.07
CA LEU A 741 -38.30 59.51 41.78
C LEU A 741 -36.91 59.97 41.37
N ALA A 742 -35.96 59.05 41.22
CA ALA A 742 -34.61 59.34 40.74
C ALA A 742 -34.60 59.87 39.29
N ARG A 743 -35.59 59.50 38.47
CA ARG A 743 -35.80 60.05 37.11
C ARG A 743 -36.49 61.43 37.10
N GLY A 744 -37.04 61.87 38.24
CA GLY A 744 -37.63 63.20 38.41
C GLY A 744 -39.15 63.30 38.15
N ASP A 745 -39.87 62.18 38.01
CA ASP A 745 -41.33 62.18 37.86
C ASP A 745 -42.02 61.95 39.22
N GLU A 746 -42.21 63.03 39.97
CA GLU A 746 -42.81 62.98 41.33
C GLU A 746 -44.26 62.47 41.31
N ASN A 747 -45.04 62.79 40.28
CA ASN A 747 -46.45 62.41 40.18
C ASN A 747 -46.59 60.90 39.95
N LEU A 748 -45.83 60.35 39.00
CA LEU A 748 -45.85 58.92 38.73
C LEU A 748 -45.26 58.14 39.92
N CYS A 749 -44.17 58.62 40.52
CA CYS A 749 -43.61 58.06 41.76
C CYS A 749 -44.67 57.95 42.86
N GLN A 750 -45.43 59.03 43.11
CA GLN A 750 -46.47 59.05 44.12
C GLN A 750 -47.56 58.00 43.85
N GLN A 751 -48.00 57.87 42.59
CA GLN A 751 -49.01 56.86 42.22
C GLN A 751 -48.52 55.44 42.51
N TRP A 752 -47.28 55.13 42.14
CA TRP A 752 -46.65 53.83 42.40
C TRP A 752 -46.46 53.54 43.89
N ALA A 753 -45.99 54.52 44.66
CA ALA A 753 -45.83 54.40 46.11
C ALA A 753 -47.16 54.17 46.82
N MET A 754 -48.23 54.86 46.39
CA MET A 754 -49.58 54.65 46.93
C MET A 754 -50.13 53.27 46.59
N LYS A 755 -49.92 52.75 45.36
CA LYS A 755 -50.34 51.38 45.01
C LYS A 755 -49.58 50.31 45.80
N ALA A 756 -48.31 50.52 46.09
CA ALA A 756 -47.56 49.63 46.97
C ALA A 756 -48.17 49.61 48.39
N LEU A 757 -48.61 50.77 48.91
CA LEU A 757 -49.34 50.86 50.18
C LEU A 757 -50.70 50.14 50.12
N ASP A 758 -51.47 50.31 49.05
CA ASP A 758 -52.75 49.62 48.87
C ASP A 758 -52.58 48.09 48.94
N LEU A 759 -51.49 47.54 48.39
CA LEU A 759 -51.20 46.11 48.45
C LEU A 759 -50.88 45.60 49.88
N THR A 760 -50.25 46.43 50.73
CA THR A 760 -49.99 46.06 52.14
C THR A 760 -51.27 45.88 52.97
N GLU A 761 -52.43 46.29 52.44
CA GLU A 761 -53.71 46.05 53.12
C GLU A 761 -54.09 44.58 53.19
N TYR A 762 -53.54 43.77 52.28
CA TYR A 762 -53.87 42.36 52.13
C TYR A 762 -52.78 41.43 52.68
N MET A 763 -51.76 41.97 53.36
CA MET A 763 -50.73 41.19 54.06
C MET A 763 -51.20 40.76 55.46
N ASP A 764 -50.76 39.57 55.89
CA ASP A 764 -51.01 39.03 57.23
C ASP A 764 -49.77 39.22 58.14
N ASP A 765 -49.35 40.48 58.31
CA ASP A 765 -48.13 40.89 59.03
C ASP A 765 -48.42 41.85 60.20
N ASN A 766 -49.67 41.92 60.65
CA ASN A 766 -50.15 42.88 61.65
C ASN A 766 -49.92 44.37 61.28
N GLY A 767 -49.64 44.68 60.01
CA GLY A 767 -49.45 46.05 59.52
C GLY A 767 -48.01 46.56 59.56
N ASP A 768 -47.03 45.72 59.90
CA ASP A 768 -45.61 46.09 60.01
C ASP A 768 -45.06 46.69 58.70
N MET A 769 -45.32 46.05 57.56
CA MET A 769 -44.89 46.52 56.23
C MET A 769 -45.60 47.82 55.83
N ARG A 770 -46.89 47.95 56.18
CA ARG A 770 -47.67 49.17 55.93
C ARG A 770 -47.09 50.37 56.67
N ASP A 771 -46.81 50.21 57.96
CA ASP A 771 -46.26 51.28 58.79
C ASP A 771 -44.84 51.67 58.33
N MET A 772 -44.01 50.67 57.99
CA MET A 772 -42.68 50.91 57.42
C MET A 772 -42.73 51.71 56.11
N LEU A 773 -43.58 51.32 55.17
CA LEU A 773 -43.71 52.02 53.89
C LEU A 773 -44.31 53.42 54.07
N ARG A 774 -45.30 53.60 54.96
CA ARG A 774 -45.88 54.92 55.28
C ARG A 774 -44.82 55.89 55.82
N GLU A 775 -43.97 55.44 56.74
CA GLU A 775 -42.87 56.26 57.27
C GLU A 775 -41.91 56.70 56.15
N ARG A 776 -41.58 55.78 55.22
CA ARG A 776 -40.72 56.09 54.07
C ARG A 776 -41.37 57.06 53.08
N VAL A 777 -42.66 56.89 52.77
CA VAL A 777 -43.43 57.81 51.90
C VAL A 777 -43.43 59.23 52.48
N VAL A 778 -43.62 59.38 53.80
CA VAL A 778 -43.57 60.68 54.48
C VAL A 778 -42.17 61.29 54.43
N LYS A 779 -41.12 60.50 54.70
CA LYS A 779 -39.71 60.96 54.62
C LYS A 779 -39.33 61.45 53.22
N LEU A 780 -39.88 60.83 52.18
CA LEU A 780 -39.64 61.17 50.78
C LEU A 780 -40.51 62.33 50.26
N GLY A 781 -41.43 62.86 51.10
CA GLY A 781 -42.29 64.00 50.73
C GLY A 781 -43.42 63.66 49.76
N LEU A 782 -43.70 62.38 49.53
CA LEU A 782 -44.67 61.86 48.57
C LEU A 782 -46.13 61.86 49.10
N SER A 783 -46.36 62.33 50.32
CA SER A 783 -47.65 62.27 51.03
C SER A 783 -48.67 63.35 50.61
N LYS A 784 -48.41 64.12 49.55
CA LYS A 784 -49.35 65.17 49.09
C LYS A 784 -50.50 64.56 48.28
N GLY A 785 -51.42 63.84 48.91
CA GLY A 785 -52.56 63.30 48.14
C GLY A 785 -53.60 62.40 48.82
N THR A 786 -53.55 62.12 50.11
CA THR A 786 -54.64 61.41 50.79
C THR A 786 -55.07 62.16 52.06
N PRO A 787 -56.34 62.62 52.14
CA PRO A 787 -56.87 63.25 53.34
C PRO A 787 -57.10 62.18 54.41
N SER A 788 -56.75 62.55 55.65
CA SER A 788 -56.91 61.79 56.89
C SER A 788 -58.27 61.14 57.08
#